data_AF-A0A7V9QML4-F1
#
_entry.id   AF-A0A7V9QML4-F1
#
_cell.length_a   1.000
_cell.length_b   1.000
_cell.length_c   1.000
_cell.angle_alpha   90.00
_cell.angle_beta   90.00
_cell.angle_gamma   90.00
#
_symmetry.space_group_name_H-M   'P 1'
#
loop_
_entity.id
_entity.type
_entity.pdbx_description
1 polymer ?
#
loop_
_entity_poly.entity_id
_entity_poly.type
_entity_poly.pdbx_seq_one_letter_code
_entity_poly.pdbx_strand_id
1 'polypeptide(L)'
;EELGRVVRGYGILQPRVGVSLTSAYKSHFAAIHSGHPGVDPYTTAVSDVYQDLYGEGSFTGKGIYDVEAFEHATHGRFPENTLLSHDLIEGTYTRAGLATDIELFDDYPTRYLTFTRRKHRWIRGDWQLVGWLRGAVPGPDGPTLNRLSAISRWKIFDNLRRSLIEISQLSLLIAGWFWLSRSPQFWTGLVLAAIAFPWLFGLMLAILRPPRDQSWPAYYAAVWRDAATSVQQLALATIFLPHQAVVSADAIIRTLIRLFVTKKNLLEWQTASQVERSFGTGAQREVWRRMWPVIAASIVLFAGVILRDLEMSALFPSSARFGLALATIPLLLLWFSSPALAHALSAPAIPGEVYLSGPERDAAVKYAKLHWQYFEKFVGVDTQWLAPDNFQEDPLPVVAMRTSPTNIGLQMLATVTAGDLGFITRSEMIERLENIFRSLERMRRFRGHFFNWYDLNDLHVLEPAYVSTVDSGNLAGHLIALKQACLELSRVPAAAPDDVTRLIAIAERSHAYAMEMDFRFLYDERRKLFSIGYLASSNTFDNSFYDLLASEARLASFVAIAKDDVPVDHWFRLGRSLTASAGARTLISWSGSMFEYLMPVLVMQSFPETLLAQTNRGSVKRQISYGSERGVPWGVSESAYNVRDRAQTYQYRGFGVPDLALKRGLSKDLVVAPYATALAMVVEPTQALRNFALLEEEGALGPYGFRDAIDYTRPAAGQRKAIVGAYMAHHIGMSLVALANALQRQTWQRRFHTDPLVRSTELVL
;
A
#
# COMPACT_ATOMS: atom_id res chain seq x y z
N GLU A 1 0.00 4.07 -48.62
CA GLU A 1 -1.36 3.53 -48.83
C GLU A 1 -1.39 2.08 -49.34
N GLU A 2 -0.58 1.69 -50.35
CA GLU A 2 -0.60 0.32 -50.93
C GLU A 2 -0.51 -0.83 -49.90
N LEU A 3 0.37 -0.70 -48.89
CA LEU A 3 0.56 -1.73 -47.87
C LEU A 3 -0.54 -1.76 -46.80
N GLY A 4 -1.40 -0.73 -46.72
CA GLY A 4 -2.51 -0.71 -45.78
C GLY A 4 -2.13 -0.92 -44.31
N ARG A 5 -0.96 -0.43 -43.90
CA ARG A 5 -0.47 -0.44 -42.52
C ARG A 5 0.58 0.65 -42.35
N VAL A 6 0.85 1.05 -41.11
CA VAL A 6 1.91 2.00 -40.80
C VAL A 6 3.26 1.30 -40.95
N VAL A 7 4.12 1.83 -41.83
CA VAL A 7 5.46 1.28 -42.15
C VAL A 7 6.61 2.16 -41.69
N ARG A 8 6.34 3.43 -41.37
CA ARG A 8 7.30 4.40 -40.83
C ARG A 8 6.60 5.22 -39.74
N GLY A 9 7.32 5.52 -38.66
CA GLY A 9 6.72 6.16 -37.47
C GLY A 9 5.89 5.19 -36.65
N TYR A 10 5.12 5.74 -35.70
CA TYR A 10 4.27 5.01 -34.78
C TYR A 10 2.90 5.68 -34.72
N GLY A 11 1.82 4.93 -34.96
CA GLY A 11 0.46 5.46 -34.75
C GLY A 11 -0.08 5.17 -33.35
N ILE A 12 0.64 4.36 -32.56
CA ILE A 12 0.34 4.11 -31.15
C ILE A 12 1.64 4.25 -30.34
N LEU A 13 1.60 5.02 -29.26
CA LEU A 13 2.63 5.00 -28.23
C LEU A 13 2.12 4.20 -27.03
N GLN A 14 2.76 3.08 -26.76
CA GLN A 14 2.51 2.20 -25.63
C GLN A 14 3.35 2.68 -24.44
N PRO A 15 2.75 3.24 -23.37
CA PRO A 15 3.46 3.50 -22.12
C PRO A 15 3.83 2.19 -21.43
N ARG A 16 4.78 2.26 -20.50
CA ARG A 16 5.03 1.19 -19.52
C ARG A 16 3.77 0.97 -18.69
N VAL A 17 3.36 -0.28 -18.48
CA VAL A 17 2.22 -0.61 -17.60
C VAL A 17 2.77 -1.15 -16.28
N GLY A 18 2.69 -0.33 -15.23
CA GLY A 18 3.06 -0.67 -13.87
C GLY A 18 1.89 -1.23 -13.06
N VAL A 19 2.18 -1.90 -11.95
CA VAL A 19 1.15 -2.36 -10.99
C VAL A 19 1.07 -1.39 -9.83
N SER A 20 -0.14 -0.95 -9.49
CA SER A 20 -0.39 -0.09 -8.32
C SER A 20 -0.01 -0.79 -7.02
N LEU A 21 0.63 -0.07 -6.07
CA LEU A 21 0.97 -0.61 -4.74
C LEU A 21 -0.26 -1.12 -4.00
N THR A 22 -1.37 -0.40 -4.15
CA THR A 22 -2.64 -0.71 -3.50
C THR A 22 -3.24 -2.01 -4.02
N SER A 23 -3.12 -2.32 -5.32
CA SER A 23 -3.56 -3.63 -5.84
C SER A 23 -2.56 -4.75 -5.54
N ALA A 24 -1.26 -4.46 -5.61
CA ALA A 24 -0.19 -5.40 -5.33
C ALA A 24 -0.31 -6.02 -3.94
N TYR A 25 -0.63 -5.22 -2.93
CA TYR A 25 -0.68 -5.68 -1.55
C TYR A 25 -2.08 -6.03 -1.03
N LYS A 26 -3.12 -6.07 -1.87
CA LYS A 26 -4.49 -6.48 -1.45
C LYS A 26 -4.61 -7.95 -1.05
N SER A 27 -3.72 -8.84 -1.51
CA SER A 27 -3.69 -10.26 -1.14
C SER A 27 -2.28 -10.83 -1.27
N HIS A 28 -2.01 -11.97 -0.63
CA HIS A 28 -0.75 -12.67 -0.81
C HIS A 28 -0.55 -13.13 -2.26
N PHE A 29 -1.63 -13.52 -2.95
CA PHE A 29 -1.58 -13.87 -4.36
C PHE A 29 -1.09 -12.69 -5.22
N ALA A 30 -1.65 -11.50 -5.02
CA ALA A 30 -1.25 -10.30 -5.76
C ALA A 30 0.18 -9.87 -5.41
N ALA A 31 0.58 -9.97 -4.14
CA ALA A 31 1.91 -9.58 -3.68
C ALA A 31 3.02 -10.41 -4.34
N ILE A 32 2.77 -11.71 -4.56
CA ILE A 32 3.73 -12.61 -5.22
C ILE A 32 3.82 -12.34 -6.73
N HIS A 33 2.72 -11.96 -7.39
CA HIS A 33 2.66 -11.84 -8.86
C HIS A 33 2.84 -10.41 -9.39
N SER A 34 2.73 -9.38 -8.55
CA SER A 34 2.82 -7.97 -8.95
C SER A 34 4.25 -7.51 -9.30
N GLY A 35 5.27 -8.33 -9.03
CA GLY A 35 6.66 -8.01 -9.35
C GLY A 35 7.19 -6.88 -8.47
N HIS A 36 7.64 -5.79 -9.10
CA HIS A 36 8.09 -4.56 -8.44
C HIS A 36 7.02 -3.47 -8.60
N PRO A 37 6.03 -3.38 -7.68
CA PRO A 37 4.97 -2.38 -7.75
C PRO A 37 5.44 -0.98 -7.32
N GLY A 38 4.71 0.05 -7.75
CA GLY A 38 4.97 1.45 -7.38
C GLY A 38 5.81 2.23 -8.40
N VAL A 39 6.15 3.47 -8.03
CA VAL A 39 6.91 4.39 -8.88
C VAL A 39 8.41 4.15 -8.68
N ASP A 40 9.15 3.89 -9.76
CA ASP A 40 10.62 3.89 -9.72
C ASP A 40 11.16 5.31 -9.98
N PRO A 41 11.69 6.02 -8.96
CA PRO A 41 12.21 7.37 -9.13
C PRO A 41 13.55 7.40 -9.89
N TYR A 42 14.22 6.25 -10.03
CA TYR A 42 15.41 6.12 -10.85
C TYR A 42 14.98 5.50 -12.18
N THR A 43 15.27 6.14 -13.30
CA THR A 43 14.91 5.68 -14.64
C THR A 43 15.56 4.32 -14.94
N THR A 44 14.97 3.21 -14.48
CA THR A 44 15.30 1.88 -14.97
C THR A 44 14.82 1.82 -16.42
N ALA A 45 15.77 1.88 -17.35
CA ALA A 45 15.47 1.67 -18.76
C ALA A 45 14.86 0.26 -18.92
N VAL A 46 13.57 0.22 -19.28
CA VAL A 46 12.87 -1.02 -19.59
C VAL A 46 13.07 -1.30 -21.07
N SER A 47 13.80 -2.38 -21.37
CA SER A 47 14.04 -2.84 -22.74
C SER A 47 12.86 -3.69 -23.22
N ASP A 48 12.37 -3.41 -24.42
CA ASP A 48 11.49 -4.33 -25.17
C ASP A 48 12.26 -4.86 -26.37
N VAL A 49 12.41 -6.18 -26.42
CA VAL A 49 13.23 -6.86 -27.43
C VAL A 49 12.75 -6.58 -28.86
N TYR A 50 11.44 -6.38 -29.07
CA TYR A 50 10.91 -6.07 -30.40
C TYR A 50 11.17 -4.61 -30.79
N GLN A 51 11.03 -3.69 -29.85
CA GLN A 51 11.37 -2.28 -30.05
C GLN A 51 12.88 -2.11 -30.29
N ASP A 52 13.72 -2.75 -29.49
CA ASP A 52 15.19 -2.58 -29.56
C ASP A 52 15.79 -3.21 -30.81
N LEU A 53 15.29 -4.37 -31.26
CA LEU A 53 15.84 -5.07 -32.42
C LEU A 53 15.17 -4.69 -33.75
N TYR A 54 13.88 -4.35 -33.73
CA TYR A 54 13.09 -4.14 -34.96
C TYR A 54 12.40 -2.77 -35.01
N GLY A 55 12.50 -1.94 -33.96
CA GLY A 55 11.84 -0.64 -33.91
C GLY A 55 10.31 -0.74 -33.88
N GLU A 56 9.75 -1.84 -33.34
CA GLU A 56 8.30 -2.07 -33.22
C GLU A 56 7.94 -2.71 -31.86
N GLY A 57 7.29 -1.95 -30.98
CA GLY A 57 6.73 -2.45 -29.71
C GLY A 57 5.49 -3.34 -29.89
N SER A 58 4.91 -3.77 -28.77
CA SER A 58 3.65 -4.53 -28.75
C SER A 58 2.57 -3.71 -28.05
N PHE A 59 1.42 -3.53 -28.70
CA PHE A 59 0.30 -2.83 -28.10
C PHE A 59 -0.47 -3.77 -27.16
N THR A 60 -0.71 -3.34 -25.92
CA THR A 60 -1.35 -4.14 -24.87
C THR A 60 -2.65 -3.52 -24.36
N GLY A 61 -3.32 -2.72 -25.19
CA GLY A 61 -4.66 -2.17 -24.92
C GLY A 61 -4.70 -0.84 -24.16
N LYS A 62 -3.54 -0.26 -23.85
CA LYS A 62 -3.40 1.05 -23.19
C LYS A 62 -2.35 1.86 -23.91
N GLY A 63 -2.70 2.98 -24.52
CA GLY A 63 -1.75 3.77 -25.32
C GLY A 63 -2.28 5.13 -25.72
N ILE A 64 -1.37 5.98 -26.20
CA ILE A 64 -1.67 7.27 -26.81
C ILE A 64 -1.76 7.04 -28.32
N TYR A 65 -2.83 7.52 -28.93
CA TYR A 65 -3.14 7.26 -30.34
C TYR A 65 -2.93 8.51 -31.19
N ASP A 66 -2.33 8.31 -32.36
CA ASP A 66 -2.62 9.15 -33.51
C ASP A 66 -3.92 8.59 -34.14
N VAL A 67 -5.01 9.33 -33.92
CA VAL A 67 -6.36 8.88 -34.30
C VAL A 67 -6.48 8.68 -35.82
N GLU A 68 -5.86 9.56 -36.61
CA GLU A 68 -5.92 9.48 -38.08
C GLU A 68 -5.13 8.28 -38.59
N ALA A 69 -3.89 8.10 -38.08
CA ALA A 69 -3.07 6.95 -38.44
C ALA A 69 -3.72 5.63 -38.02
N PHE A 70 -4.34 5.59 -36.84
CA PHE A 70 -5.06 4.42 -36.34
C PHE A 70 -6.29 4.10 -37.19
N GLU A 71 -7.12 5.08 -37.50
CA GLU A 71 -8.30 4.89 -38.34
C GLU A 71 -7.90 4.42 -39.74
N HIS A 72 -6.94 5.08 -40.38
CA HIS A 72 -6.45 4.67 -41.71
C HIS A 72 -5.85 3.25 -41.71
N ALA A 73 -5.22 2.84 -40.62
CA ALA A 73 -4.61 1.53 -40.47
C ALA A 73 -5.61 0.41 -40.12
N THR A 74 -6.77 0.70 -39.52
CA THR A 74 -7.67 -0.32 -38.95
C THR A 74 -9.10 -0.29 -39.48
N HIS A 75 -9.58 0.85 -39.98
CA HIS A 75 -10.95 1.01 -40.46
C HIS A 75 -11.28 0.05 -41.60
N GLY A 76 -12.45 -0.60 -41.52
CA GLY A 76 -12.93 -1.52 -42.55
C GLY A 76 -12.04 -2.75 -42.79
N ARG A 77 -11.20 -3.13 -41.81
CA ARG A 77 -10.17 -4.15 -42.01
C ARG A 77 -10.47 -5.48 -41.34
N PHE A 78 -11.29 -5.46 -40.31
CA PHE A 78 -11.65 -6.64 -39.54
C PHE A 78 -13.14 -6.96 -39.73
N PRO A 79 -13.53 -8.25 -39.83
CA PRO A 79 -14.93 -8.61 -39.82
C PRO A 79 -15.57 -8.21 -38.48
N GLU A 80 -16.76 -7.63 -38.54
CA GLU A 80 -17.47 -7.20 -37.34
C GLU A 80 -17.73 -8.38 -36.38
N ASN A 81 -17.67 -8.10 -35.09
CA ASN A 81 -18.01 -9.06 -34.03
C ASN A 81 -17.17 -10.35 -33.99
N THR A 82 -15.94 -10.34 -34.54
CA THR A 82 -15.07 -11.52 -34.57
C THR A 82 -13.88 -11.50 -33.62
N LEU A 83 -13.38 -10.31 -33.24
CA LEU A 83 -12.15 -10.15 -32.46
C LEU A 83 -12.45 -9.77 -31.01
N LEU A 84 -12.17 -10.68 -30.08
CA LEU A 84 -12.36 -10.52 -28.63
C LEU A 84 -11.25 -9.65 -28.00
N SER A 85 -10.01 -9.80 -28.48
CA SER A 85 -8.88 -8.95 -28.10
C SER A 85 -8.28 -8.39 -29.37
N HIS A 86 -8.36 -7.07 -29.50
CA HIS A 86 -7.92 -6.33 -30.68
C HIS A 86 -6.54 -5.69 -30.50
N ASP A 87 -6.06 -5.59 -29.25
CA ASP A 87 -4.81 -4.94 -28.86
C ASP A 87 -3.62 -5.33 -29.76
N LEU A 88 -3.28 -6.62 -29.83
CA LEU A 88 -2.11 -7.05 -30.61
C LEU A 88 -2.30 -6.78 -32.10
N ILE A 89 -3.47 -7.13 -32.66
CA ILE A 89 -3.69 -7.08 -34.11
C ILE A 89 -3.76 -5.63 -34.61
N GLU A 90 -4.47 -4.74 -33.91
CA GLU A 90 -4.49 -3.31 -34.21
C GLU A 90 -3.07 -2.73 -34.08
N GLY A 91 -2.34 -3.08 -33.02
CA GLY A 91 -0.95 -2.68 -32.85
C GLY A 91 -0.03 -3.11 -34.01
N THR A 92 -0.30 -4.24 -34.66
CA THR A 92 0.48 -4.69 -35.83
C THR A 92 0.14 -3.94 -37.13
N TYR A 93 -1.08 -3.41 -37.27
CA TYR A 93 -1.45 -2.56 -38.41
C TYR A 93 -1.02 -1.11 -38.21
N THR A 94 -1.21 -0.58 -36.99
CA THR A 94 -0.96 0.82 -36.66
C THR A 94 0.49 1.09 -36.24
N ARG A 95 1.26 0.03 -35.96
CA ARG A 95 2.65 0.05 -35.48
C ARG A 95 2.79 0.78 -34.14
N ALA A 96 2.98 0.00 -33.08
CA ALA A 96 3.21 0.52 -31.74
C ALA A 96 4.70 0.85 -31.49
N GLY A 97 4.95 1.97 -30.82
CA GLY A 97 6.26 2.34 -30.25
C GLY A 97 6.18 2.31 -28.72
N LEU A 98 7.23 1.84 -28.06
CA LEU A 98 7.29 1.86 -26.59
C LEU A 98 7.79 3.22 -26.07
N ALA A 99 7.04 3.84 -25.16
CA ALA A 99 7.44 5.01 -24.40
C ALA A 99 7.86 4.58 -22.99
N THR A 100 9.16 4.48 -22.74
CA THR A 100 9.72 3.97 -21.48
C THR A 100 9.71 4.98 -20.33
N ASP A 101 9.56 6.26 -20.65
CA ASP A 101 9.51 7.40 -19.74
C ASP A 101 8.09 7.73 -19.25
N ILE A 102 7.07 7.07 -19.80
CA ILE A 102 5.67 7.21 -19.38
C ILE A 102 5.22 5.90 -18.74
N GLU A 103 4.87 5.94 -17.45
CA GLU A 103 4.29 4.79 -16.74
C GLU A 103 2.81 5.01 -16.44
N LEU A 104 1.98 4.04 -16.83
CA LEU A 104 0.57 3.96 -16.53
C LEU A 104 0.34 2.83 -15.52
N PHE A 105 -0.26 3.14 -14.38
CA PHE A 105 -0.60 2.13 -13.38
C PHE A 105 -1.95 1.47 -13.69
N ASP A 106 -1.98 0.14 -13.63
CA ASP A 106 -3.21 -0.67 -13.68
C ASP A 106 -3.28 -1.58 -12.45
N ASP A 107 -4.50 -2.01 -12.11
CA ASP A 107 -4.72 -2.91 -10.97
C ASP A 107 -4.40 -4.35 -11.36
N TYR A 108 -3.66 -5.04 -10.49
CA TYR A 108 -3.43 -6.49 -10.63
C TYR A 108 -4.58 -7.29 -10.01
N PRO A 109 -5.00 -8.43 -10.61
CA PRO A 109 -6.05 -9.27 -10.04
C PRO A 109 -5.72 -9.72 -8.61
N THR A 110 -6.62 -9.42 -7.67
CA THR A 110 -6.41 -9.73 -6.24
C THR A 110 -6.62 -11.21 -5.90
N ARG A 111 -7.31 -11.96 -6.75
CA ARG A 111 -7.67 -13.37 -6.52
C ARG A 111 -7.24 -14.26 -7.67
N TYR A 112 -6.85 -15.50 -7.35
CA TYR A 112 -6.41 -16.48 -8.34
C TYR A 112 -7.45 -16.75 -9.45
N LEU A 113 -8.73 -16.86 -9.09
CA LEU A 113 -9.79 -17.09 -10.09
C LEU A 113 -10.00 -15.89 -11.02
N THR A 114 -9.84 -14.66 -10.52
CA THR A 114 -9.92 -13.43 -11.33
C THR A 114 -8.76 -13.40 -12.33
N PHE A 115 -7.53 -13.69 -11.86
CA PHE A 115 -6.35 -13.84 -12.71
C PHE A 115 -6.58 -14.88 -13.82
N THR A 116 -7.08 -16.05 -13.44
CA THR A 116 -7.30 -17.16 -14.37
C THR A 116 -8.37 -16.85 -15.41
N ARG A 117 -9.44 -16.12 -15.03
CA ARG A 117 -10.45 -15.63 -15.99
C ARG A 117 -9.88 -14.57 -16.95
N ARG A 118 -9.02 -13.67 -16.46
CA ARG A 118 -8.31 -12.70 -17.31
C ARG A 118 -7.44 -13.41 -18.35
N LYS A 119 -6.64 -14.40 -17.91
CA LYS A 119 -5.82 -15.24 -18.79
C LYS A 119 -6.66 -16.02 -19.81
N HIS A 120 -7.78 -16.63 -19.40
CA HIS A 120 -8.69 -17.35 -20.30
C HIS A 120 -9.19 -16.43 -21.42
N ARG A 121 -9.62 -15.20 -21.11
CA ARG A 121 -10.02 -14.21 -22.12
C ARG A 121 -8.90 -13.90 -23.11
N TRP A 122 -7.67 -13.69 -22.64
CA TRP A 122 -6.53 -13.39 -23.50
C TRP A 122 -6.20 -14.53 -24.45
N ILE A 123 -6.11 -15.77 -23.95
CA ILE A 123 -5.88 -16.95 -24.81
C ILE A 123 -6.97 -17.08 -25.88
N ARG A 124 -8.24 -16.83 -25.52
CA ARG A 124 -9.32 -16.85 -26.52
C ARG A 124 -9.13 -15.78 -27.60
N GLY A 125 -8.74 -14.56 -27.21
CA GLY A 125 -8.43 -13.48 -28.14
C GLY A 125 -7.25 -13.83 -29.07
N ASP A 126 -6.16 -14.36 -28.51
CA ASP A 126 -4.99 -14.78 -29.28
C ASP A 126 -5.35 -15.84 -30.32
N TRP A 127 -6.12 -16.87 -29.94
CA TRP A 127 -6.51 -17.95 -30.84
C TRP A 127 -7.52 -17.55 -31.91
N GLN A 128 -8.22 -16.43 -31.76
CA GLN A 128 -9.01 -15.83 -32.86
C GLN A 128 -8.13 -15.28 -33.98
N LEU A 129 -6.87 -14.93 -33.68
CA LEU A 129 -5.92 -14.44 -34.67
C LEU A 129 -5.26 -15.55 -35.49
N VAL A 130 -5.58 -16.83 -35.27
CA VAL A 130 -4.98 -17.96 -36.02
C VAL A 130 -5.14 -17.83 -37.54
N GLY A 131 -6.23 -17.18 -38.00
CA GLY A 131 -6.44 -16.88 -39.42
C GLY A 131 -5.39 -15.92 -40.01
N TRP A 132 -4.84 -15.01 -39.20
CA TRP A 132 -3.84 -14.01 -39.59
C TRP A 132 -2.42 -14.58 -39.73
N LEU A 133 -2.22 -15.88 -39.50
CA LEU A 133 -0.98 -16.58 -39.84
C LEU A 133 -0.97 -17.10 -41.28
N ARG A 134 -2.12 -17.12 -41.97
CA ARG A 134 -2.26 -17.62 -43.35
C ARG A 134 -1.95 -16.53 -44.38
N GLY A 135 -1.79 -16.92 -45.64
CA GLY A 135 -1.59 -15.97 -46.76
C GLY A 135 -2.82 -15.11 -47.06
N ALA A 136 -4.02 -15.59 -46.74
CA ALA A 136 -5.28 -14.84 -46.80
C ALA A 136 -5.89 -14.73 -45.40
N VAL A 137 -6.35 -13.53 -45.04
CA VAL A 137 -6.92 -13.18 -43.72
C VAL A 137 -8.40 -12.85 -43.82
N PRO A 138 -9.19 -13.05 -42.76
CA PRO A 138 -10.59 -12.62 -42.74
C PRO A 138 -10.71 -11.10 -42.89
N GLY A 139 -11.48 -10.63 -43.88
CA GLY A 139 -11.91 -9.23 -44.03
C GLY A 139 -13.44 -9.10 -43.99
N PRO A 140 -13.99 -7.87 -43.93
CA PRO A 140 -15.43 -7.65 -43.84
C PRO A 140 -16.22 -8.27 -45.00
N ASP A 141 -15.71 -8.12 -46.22
CA ASP A 141 -16.36 -8.58 -47.47
C ASP A 141 -15.82 -9.93 -47.96
N GLY A 142 -15.02 -10.63 -47.14
CA GLY A 142 -14.42 -11.91 -47.48
C GLY A 142 -12.90 -11.96 -47.24
N PRO A 143 -12.23 -13.06 -47.62
CA PRO A 143 -10.79 -13.22 -47.42
C PRO A 143 -9.98 -12.20 -48.23
N THR A 144 -9.04 -11.51 -47.58
CA THR A 144 -8.12 -10.54 -48.21
C THR A 144 -6.67 -11.00 -48.07
N LEU A 145 -5.76 -10.45 -48.89
CA LEU A 145 -4.34 -10.77 -48.78
C LEU A 145 -3.79 -10.35 -47.41
N ASN A 146 -2.99 -11.21 -46.78
CA ASN A 146 -2.32 -10.86 -45.52
C ASN A 146 -1.26 -9.77 -45.74
N ARG A 147 -1.45 -8.62 -45.10
CA ARG A 147 -0.54 -7.46 -45.18
C ARG A 147 0.44 -7.36 -44.00
N LEU A 148 0.37 -8.30 -43.06
CA LEU A 148 1.22 -8.33 -41.86
C LEU A 148 2.68 -8.63 -42.21
N SER A 149 3.59 -7.97 -41.50
CA SER A 149 5.03 -8.25 -41.62
C SER A 149 5.37 -9.66 -41.09
N ALA A 150 6.58 -10.14 -41.37
CA ALA A 150 7.06 -11.40 -40.79
C ALA A 150 7.12 -11.33 -39.26
N ILE A 151 7.54 -10.17 -38.70
CA ILE A 151 7.63 -9.97 -37.25
C ILE A 151 6.25 -9.90 -36.59
N SER A 152 5.26 -9.28 -37.23
CA SER A 152 3.86 -9.26 -36.73
C SER A 152 3.27 -10.68 -36.68
N ARG A 153 3.50 -11.48 -37.72
CA ARG A 153 3.07 -12.90 -37.74
C ARG A 153 3.79 -13.73 -36.68
N TRP A 154 5.07 -13.45 -36.43
CA TRP A 154 5.82 -14.07 -35.34
C TRP A 154 5.24 -13.72 -33.96
N LYS A 155 4.90 -12.45 -33.71
CA LYS A 155 4.24 -12.03 -32.45
C LYS A 155 2.95 -12.81 -32.19
N ILE A 156 2.10 -12.96 -33.22
CA ILE A 156 0.87 -13.78 -33.14
C ILE A 156 1.22 -15.24 -32.84
N PHE A 157 2.17 -15.83 -33.57
CA PHE A 157 2.58 -17.21 -33.37
C PHE A 157 3.16 -17.45 -31.96
N ASP A 158 3.98 -16.54 -31.42
CA ASP A 158 4.55 -16.68 -30.08
C ASP A 158 3.45 -16.66 -29.00
N ASN A 159 2.41 -15.84 -29.14
CA ASN A 159 1.27 -15.86 -28.21
C ASN A 159 0.56 -17.22 -28.23
N LEU A 160 0.30 -17.79 -29.42
CA LEU A 160 -0.30 -19.12 -29.54
C LEU A 160 0.60 -20.19 -28.89
N ARG A 161 1.90 -20.18 -29.20
CA ARG A 161 2.89 -21.10 -28.60
C ARG A 161 2.93 -20.97 -27.07
N ARG A 162 2.92 -19.75 -26.54
CA ARG A 162 2.98 -19.48 -25.11
C ARG A 162 1.78 -20.06 -24.37
N SER A 163 0.59 -20.02 -24.96
CA SER A 163 -0.63 -20.61 -24.38
C SER A 163 -0.59 -22.15 -24.27
N LEU A 164 0.31 -22.82 -24.99
CA LEU A 164 0.49 -24.27 -24.97
C LEU A 164 1.52 -24.75 -23.94
N ILE A 165 2.24 -23.84 -23.28
CA ILE A 165 3.32 -24.19 -22.35
C ILE A 165 2.81 -25.04 -21.20
N GLU A 166 1.75 -24.62 -20.50
CA GLU A 166 1.26 -25.36 -19.33
C GLU A 166 0.68 -26.73 -19.70
N ILE A 167 0.03 -26.81 -20.86
CA ILE A 167 -0.51 -28.06 -21.41
C ILE A 167 0.66 -29.02 -21.70
N SER A 168 1.68 -28.52 -22.40
CA SER A 168 2.85 -29.30 -22.81
C SER A 168 3.67 -29.78 -21.60
N GLN A 169 3.84 -28.93 -20.58
CA GLN A 169 4.51 -29.28 -19.32
C GLN A 169 3.75 -30.39 -18.57
N LEU A 170 2.42 -30.26 -18.44
CA LEU A 170 1.61 -31.29 -17.79
C LEU A 170 1.61 -32.61 -18.57
N SER A 171 1.44 -32.54 -19.90
CA SER A 171 1.47 -33.72 -20.77
C SER A 171 2.82 -34.43 -20.73
N LEU A 172 3.93 -33.69 -20.76
CA LEU A 172 5.28 -34.25 -20.66
C LEU A 172 5.50 -34.91 -19.29
N LEU A 173 4.99 -34.31 -18.23
CA LEU A 173 5.10 -34.85 -16.87
C LEU A 173 4.34 -36.18 -16.74
N ILE A 174 3.08 -36.22 -17.19
CA ILE A 174 2.26 -37.44 -17.21
C ILE A 174 2.92 -38.50 -18.10
N ALA A 175 3.40 -38.13 -19.28
CA ALA A 175 4.09 -39.06 -20.16
C ALA A 175 5.40 -39.58 -19.58
N GLY A 176 6.14 -38.73 -18.89
CA GLY A 176 7.34 -39.09 -18.14
C GLY A 176 7.08 -40.08 -17.01
N TRP A 177 5.90 -40.00 -16.39
CA TRP A 177 5.50 -40.92 -15.33
C TRP A 177 5.00 -42.26 -15.86
N PHE A 178 4.33 -42.29 -17.02
CA PHE A 178 3.63 -43.50 -17.49
C PHE A 178 4.24 -44.20 -18.71
N TRP A 179 4.88 -43.48 -19.63
CA TRP A 179 5.20 -44.05 -20.96
C TRP A 179 6.65 -43.86 -21.42
N LEU A 180 7.37 -42.84 -20.94
CA LEU A 180 8.72 -42.56 -21.43
C LEU A 180 9.78 -43.47 -20.77
N SER A 181 10.85 -43.76 -21.52
CA SER A 181 11.86 -44.78 -21.17
C SER A 181 12.88 -44.37 -20.11
N ARG A 182 13.03 -43.06 -19.83
CA ARG A 182 13.87 -42.53 -18.75
C ARG A 182 13.14 -42.57 -17.40
N SER A 183 13.87 -42.42 -16.30
CA SER A 183 13.30 -42.48 -14.96
C SER A 183 12.27 -41.35 -14.72
N PRO A 184 11.18 -41.59 -13.97
CA PRO A 184 10.19 -40.56 -13.64
C PRO A 184 10.79 -39.31 -13.00
N GLN A 185 11.84 -39.47 -12.20
CA GLN A 185 12.56 -38.36 -11.56
C GLN A 185 13.22 -37.44 -12.58
N PHE A 186 13.76 -38.00 -13.67
CA PHE A 186 14.38 -37.20 -14.73
C PHE A 186 13.36 -36.28 -15.39
N TRP A 187 12.18 -36.80 -15.74
CA TRP A 187 11.13 -36.00 -16.37
C TRP A 187 10.51 -34.99 -15.42
N THR A 188 10.27 -35.35 -14.16
CA THR A 188 9.84 -34.40 -13.13
C THR A 188 10.87 -33.28 -12.98
N GLY A 189 12.16 -33.63 -12.86
CA GLY A 189 13.25 -32.65 -12.75
C GLY A 189 13.36 -31.74 -13.97
N LEU A 190 13.20 -32.29 -15.18
CA LEU A 190 13.25 -31.52 -16.43
C LEU A 190 12.10 -30.51 -16.51
N VAL A 191 10.87 -30.90 -16.17
CA VAL A 191 9.71 -29.99 -16.17
C VAL A 191 9.89 -28.90 -15.11
N LEU A 192 10.30 -29.25 -13.89
CA LEU A 192 10.56 -28.26 -12.84
C LEU A 192 11.70 -27.30 -13.22
N ALA A 193 12.77 -27.80 -13.84
CA ALA A 193 13.85 -26.97 -14.37
C ALA A 193 13.36 -26.04 -15.48
N ALA A 194 12.48 -26.51 -16.37
CA ALA A 194 11.89 -25.67 -17.42
C ALA A 194 11.01 -24.56 -16.84
N ILE A 195 10.25 -24.82 -15.76
CA ILE A 195 9.48 -23.78 -15.05
C ILE A 195 10.43 -22.79 -14.35
N ALA A 196 11.51 -23.28 -13.75
CA ALA A 196 12.49 -22.45 -13.04
C ALA A 196 13.45 -21.65 -13.96
N PHE A 197 13.50 -21.98 -15.25
CA PHE A 197 14.49 -21.44 -16.19
C PHE A 197 14.54 -19.91 -16.26
N PRO A 198 13.42 -19.16 -16.36
CA PRO A 198 13.46 -17.70 -16.43
C PRO A 198 14.14 -17.07 -15.20
N TRP A 199 13.91 -17.65 -14.02
CA TRP A 199 14.53 -17.19 -12.77
C TRP A 199 16.02 -17.55 -12.71
N LEU A 200 16.39 -18.79 -13.06
CA LEU A 200 17.80 -19.22 -13.12
C LEU A 200 18.60 -18.30 -14.05
N PHE A 201 18.01 -17.94 -15.18
CA PHE A 201 18.61 -17.01 -16.14
C PHE A 201 18.74 -15.59 -15.56
N GLY A 202 17.71 -15.06 -14.90
CA GLY A 202 17.76 -13.77 -14.22
C GLY A 202 18.83 -13.70 -13.13
N LEU A 203 18.91 -14.74 -12.30
CA LEU A 203 19.94 -14.86 -11.25
C LEU A 203 21.35 -14.94 -11.85
N MET A 204 21.51 -15.71 -12.93
CA MET A 204 22.78 -15.77 -13.67
C MET A 204 23.20 -14.39 -14.18
N LEU A 205 22.27 -13.61 -14.76
CA LEU A 205 22.55 -12.24 -15.21
C LEU A 205 22.92 -11.31 -14.05
N ALA A 206 22.22 -11.41 -12.91
CA ALA A 206 22.53 -10.63 -11.72
C ALA A 206 23.93 -10.93 -11.15
N ILE A 207 24.40 -12.17 -11.27
CA ILE A 207 25.76 -12.56 -10.88
C ILE A 207 26.80 -12.06 -11.89
N LEU A 208 26.51 -12.16 -13.19
CA LEU A 208 27.44 -11.78 -14.26
C LEU A 208 27.57 -10.27 -14.46
N ARG A 209 26.59 -9.47 -14.02
CA ARG A 209 26.57 -8.01 -14.14
C ARG A 209 26.37 -7.33 -12.77
N PRO A 210 27.32 -7.48 -11.82
CA PRO A 210 27.20 -6.80 -10.54
C PRO A 210 27.28 -5.28 -10.75
N PRO A 211 26.50 -4.48 -10.02
CA PRO A 211 26.49 -3.03 -10.16
C PRO A 211 27.84 -2.47 -9.71
N ARG A 212 28.45 -1.62 -10.55
CA ARG A 212 29.74 -0.98 -10.25
C ARG A 212 29.62 0.20 -9.28
N ASP A 213 28.42 0.78 -9.16
CA ASP A 213 28.17 2.05 -8.46
C ASP A 213 27.23 1.93 -7.25
N GLN A 214 26.95 0.72 -6.75
CA GLN A 214 26.01 0.50 -5.64
C GLN A 214 26.66 -0.21 -4.43
N SER A 215 26.08 0.00 -3.25
CA SER A 215 26.52 -0.71 -2.03
C SER A 215 26.23 -2.21 -2.15
N TRP A 216 27.27 -3.04 -2.09
CA TRP A 216 27.20 -4.50 -2.17
C TRP A 216 26.17 -5.15 -1.22
N PRO A 217 26.04 -4.73 0.07
CA PRO A 217 25.05 -5.33 0.97
C PRO A 217 23.61 -5.09 0.52
N ALA A 218 23.30 -3.90 0.02
CA ALA A 218 21.94 -3.59 -0.44
C ALA A 218 21.61 -4.27 -1.76
N TYR A 219 22.60 -4.40 -2.66
CA TYR A 219 22.43 -5.16 -3.90
C TYR A 219 22.11 -6.63 -3.61
N TYR A 220 22.90 -7.30 -2.78
CA TYR A 220 22.63 -8.70 -2.44
C TYR A 220 21.35 -8.88 -1.63
N ALA A 221 21.00 -7.93 -0.76
CA ALA A 221 19.70 -7.95 -0.08
C ALA A 221 18.53 -7.84 -1.07
N ALA A 222 18.66 -7.01 -2.11
CA ALA A 222 17.66 -6.92 -3.18
C ALA A 222 17.60 -8.21 -4.01
N VAL A 223 18.74 -8.74 -4.46
CA VAL A 223 18.83 -10.01 -5.19
C VAL A 223 18.23 -11.16 -4.38
N TRP A 224 18.47 -11.21 -3.07
CA TRP A 224 17.89 -12.23 -2.19
C TRP A 224 16.37 -12.10 -2.09
N ARG A 225 15.84 -10.88 -1.98
CA ARG A 225 14.39 -10.64 -2.00
C ARG A 225 13.78 -11.06 -3.33
N ASP A 226 14.36 -10.67 -4.45
CA ASP A 226 13.90 -11.07 -5.79
C ASP A 226 13.96 -12.60 -5.96
N ALA A 227 14.99 -13.24 -5.42
CA ALA A 227 15.09 -14.71 -5.40
C ALA A 227 13.98 -15.34 -4.55
N ALA A 228 13.67 -14.79 -3.37
CA ALA A 228 12.58 -15.29 -2.52
C ALA A 228 11.22 -15.17 -3.22
N THR A 229 10.92 -14.02 -3.83
CA THR A 229 9.69 -13.82 -4.63
C THR A 229 9.64 -14.77 -5.82
N SER A 230 10.77 -14.98 -6.51
CA SER A 230 10.84 -15.90 -7.65
C SER A 230 10.62 -17.37 -7.24
N VAL A 231 11.11 -17.78 -6.08
CA VAL A 231 10.83 -19.11 -5.51
C VAL A 231 9.34 -19.26 -5.20
N GLN A 232 8.69 -18.23 -4.67
CA GLN A 232 7.25 -18.23 -4.45
C GLN A 232 6.49 -18.36 -5.79
N GLN A 233 6.88 -17.60 -6.82
CA GLN A 233 6.29 -17.69 -8.16
C GLN A 233 6.47 -19.09 -8.78
N LEU A 234 7.64 -19.71 -8.64
CA LEU A 234 7.92 -21.08 -9.07
C LEU A 234 7.01 -22.09 -8.35
N ALA A 235 6.86 -21.94 -7.03
CA ALA A 235 5.97 -22.78 -6.24
C ALA A 235 4.51 -22.65 -6.73
N LEU A 236 4.02 -21.43 -6.95
CA LEU A 236 2.66 -21.21 -7.45
C LEU A 236 2.45 -21.72 -8.87
N ALA A 237 3.43 -21.54 -9.77
CA ALA A 237 3.40 -22.10 -11.12
C ALA A 237 3.28 -23.63 -11.08
N THR A 238 3.98 -24.29 -10.15
CA THR A 238 3.95 -25.75 -9.96
C THR A 238 2.63 -26.23 -9.35
N ILE A 239 2.15 -25.54 -8.30
CA ILE A 239 0.89 -25.86 -7.60
C ILE A 239 -0.30 -25.74 -8.55
N PHE A 240 -0.32 -24.69 -9.37
CA PHE A 240 -1.46 -24.38 -10.24
C PHE A 240 -1.35 -24.96 -11.66
N LEU A 241 -0.25 -25.66 -11.99
CA LEU A 241 0.03 -26.20 -13.32
C LEU A 241 -1.17 -26.96 -13.92
N PRO A 242 -1.82 -27.93 -13.23
CA PRO A 242 -2.92 -28.68 -13.84
C PRO A 242 -4.15 -27.81 -14.09
N HIS A 243 -4.45 -26.89 -13.17
CA HIS A 243 -5.58 -25.97 -13.36
C HIS A 243 -5.33 -25.02 -14.54
N GLN A 244 -4.12 -24.47 -14.64
CA GLN A 244 -3.73 -23.59 -15.72
C GLN A 244 -3.77 -24.32 -17.07
N ALA A 245 -3.31 -25.57 -17.13
CA ALA A 245 -3.40 -26.40 -18.33
C ALA A 245 -4.85 -26.64 -18.77
N VAL A 246 -5.75 -26.99 -17.84
CA VAL A 246 -7.20 -27.16 -18.12
C VAL A 246 -7.82 -25.86 -18.63
N VAL A 247 -7.48 -24.73 -18.01
CA VAL A 247 -8.00 -23.41 -18.41
C VAL A 247 -7.50 -23.00 -19.79
N SER A 248 -6.20 -23.16 -20.06
CA SER A 248 -5.62 -22.92 -21.38
C SER A 248 -6.26 -23.83 -22.43
N ALA A 249 -6.44 -25.12 -22.13
CA ALA A 249 -7.08 -26.07 -23.04
C ALA A 249 -8.56 -25.73 -23.33
N ASP A 250 -9.36 -25.40 -22.31
CA ASP A 250 -10.76 -24.96 -22.52
C ASP A 250 -10.79 -23.69 -23.38
N ALA A 251 -9.94 -22.70 -23.11
CA ALA A 251 -9.88 -21.46 -23.91
C ALA A 251 -9.61 -21.77 -25.39
N ILE A 252 -8.61 -22.62 -25.68
CA ILE A 252 -8.22 -23.01 -27.04
C ILE A 252 -9.36 -23.77 -27.73
N ILE A 253 -9.83 -24.87 -27.12
CA ILE A 253 -10.84 -25.75 -27.70
C ILE A 253 -12.13 -24.97 -27.96
N ARG A 254 -12.59 -24.20 -26.97
CA ARG A 254 -13.80 -23.37 -27.07
C ARG A 254 -13.68 -22.35 -28.20
N THR A 255 -12.51 -21.74 -28.37
CA THR A 255 -12.26 -20.76 -29.43
C THR A 255 -12.26 -21.42 -30.80
N LEU A 256 -11.56 -22.55 -30.96
CA LEU A 256 -11.53 -23.29 -32.23
C LEU A 256 -12.94 -23.77 -32.63
N ILE A 257 -13.73 -24.29 -31.70
CA ILE A 257 -15.12 -24.68 -31.93
C ILE A 257 -15.95 -23.46 -32.35
N ARG A 258 -15.78 -22.31 -31.68
CA ARG A 258 -16.52 -21.09 -32.02
C ARG A 258 -16.13 -20.50 -33.37
N LEU A 259 -14.86 -20.57 -33.75
CA LEU A 259 -14.39 -20.05 -35.04
C LEU A 259 -14.81 -20.94 -36.22
N PHE A 260 -14.62 -22.25 -36.08
CA PHE A 260 -14.74 -23.17 -37.21
C PHE A 260 -16.09 -23.89 -37.27
N VAL A 261 -16.79 -24.05 -36.15
CA VAL A 261 -18.03 -24.84 -36.08
C VAL A 261 -19.24 -23.96 -35.79
N THR A 262 -19.30 -23.29 -34.64
CA THR A 262 -20.56 -22.66 -34.18
C THR A 262 -20.74 -21.24 -34.67
N LYS A 263 -19.66 -20.48 -34.89
CA LYS A 263 -19.66 -19.06 -35.28
C LYS A 263 -20.54 -18.17 -34.39
N LYS A 264 -20.74 -18.56 -33.14
CA LYS A 264 -21.59 -17.86 -32.14
C LYS A 264 -20.77 -17.48 -30.90
N ASN A 265 -21.16 -16.39 -30.25
CA ASN A 265 -20.58 -15.91 -28.98
C ASN A 265 -19.06 -15.67 -29.06
N LEU A 266 -18.56 -15.13 -30.17
CA LEU A 266 -17.15 -14.82 -30.37
C LEU A 266 -16.65 -13.71 -29.43
N LEU A 267 -17.54 -12.81 -29.03
CA LEU A 267 -17.25 -11.68 -28.14
C LEU A 267 -17.69 -11.90 -26.68
N GLU A 268 -17.97 -13.13 -26.25
CA GLU A 268 -18.43 -13.35 -24.87
C GLU A 268 -17.30 -13.10 -23.87
N TRP A 269 -17.43 -12.11 -22.98
CA TRP A 269 -16.53 -11.87 -21.85
C TRP A 269 -17.22 -11.14 -20.69
N GLN A 270 -16.53 -11.08 -19.55
CA GLN A 270 -16.93 -10.32 -18.36
C GLN A 270 -15.76 -9.44 -17.90
N THR A 271 -16.04 -8.24 -17.40
CA THR A 271 -15.00 -7.34 -16.88
C THR A 271 -14.38 -7.89 -15.59
N ALA A 272 -13.10 -7.59 -15.37
CA ALA A 272 -12.40 -8.01 -14.16
C ALA A 272 -13.08 -7.48 -12.88
N SER A 273 -13.59 -6.24 -12.92
CA SER A 273 -14.31 -5.61 -11.80
C SER A 273 -15.66 -6.27 -11.51
N GLN A 274 -16.45 -6.64 -12.53
CA GLN A 274 -17.68 -7.41 -12.35
C GLN A 274 -17.38 -8.80 -11.75
N VAL A 275 -16.31 -9.42 -12.23
CA VAL A 275 -15.84 -10.72 -11.74
C VAL A 275 -15.43 -10.62 -10.27
N GLU A 276 -14.62 -9.64 -9.86
CA GLU A 276 -14.24 -9.43 -8.45
C GLU A 276 -15.45 -9.19 -7.54
N ARG A 277 -16.40 -8.34 -7.96
CA ARG A 277 -17.63 -8.08 -7.20
C ARG A 277 -18.50 -9.33 -7.04
N SER A 278 -18.59 -10.18 -8.07
CA SER A 278 -19.39 -11.40 -8.05
C SER A 278 -18.89 -12.45 -7.06
N PHE A 279 -17.62 -12.38 -6.61
CA PHE A 279 -17.03 -13.32 -5.66
C PHE A 279 -17.11 -12.85 -4.19
N GLY A 280 -17.82 -11.76 -3.89
CA GLY A 280 -17.87 -11.15 -2.55
C GLY A 280 -18.57 -11.97 -1.45
N THR A 281 -19.46 -12.91 -1.80
CA THR A 281 -20.36 -13.59 -0.84
C THR A 281 -20.23 -15.13 -0.78
N GLY A 282 -19.26 -15.73 -1.48
CA GLY A 282 -19.12 -17.20 -1.58
C GLY A 282 -17.73 -17.73 -1.94
N ALA A 283 -16.67 -17.00 -1.56
CA ALA A 283 -15.31 -17.15 -2.11
C ALA A 283 -14.74 -18.59 -2.03
N GLN A 284 -14.97 -19.33 -0.94
CA GLN A 284 -14.44 -20.69 -0.81
C GLN A 284 -15.20 -21.69 -1.71
N ARG A 285 -16.52 -21.78 -1.57
CA ARG A 285 -17.35 -22.72 -2.34
C ARG A 285 -17.14 -22.57 -3.85
N GLU A 286 -16.98 -21.34 -4.32
CA GLU A 286 -16.73 -21.07 -5.73
C GLU A 286 -15.36 -21.52 -6.22
N VAL A 287 -14.31 -21.35 -5.40
CA VAL A 287 -12.96 -21.86 -5.70
C VAL A 287 -12.99 -23.37 -5.86
N TRP A 288 -13.61 -24.09 -4.91
CA TRP A 288 -13.76 -25.55 -5.00
C TRP A 288 -14.60 -25.97 -6.21
N ARG A 289 -15.70 -25.28 -6.51
CA ARG A 289 -16.54 -25.55 -7.69
C ARG A 289 -15.81 -25.31 -9.00
N ARG A 290 -14.89 -24.34 -9.09
CA ARG A 290 -14.16 -24.07 -10.34
C ARG A 290 -12.94 -24.98 -10.51
N MET A 291 -12.32 -25.39 -9.41
CA MET A 291 -11.10 -26.19 -9.43
C MET A 291 -11.33 -27.69 -9.22
N TRP A 292 -12.57 -28.17 -9.08
CA TRP A 292 -12.87 -29.61 -8.94
C TRP A 292 -12.24 -30.51 -10.02
N PRO A 293 -12.11 -30.11 -11.31
CA PRO A 293 -11.50 -30.98 -12.31
C PRO A 293 -10.05 -31.33 -11.98
N VAL A 294 -9.35 -30.45 -11.26
CA VAL A 294 -7.98 -30.69 -10.79
C VAL A 294 -7.94 -31.75 -9.70
N ILE A 295 -8.91 -31.73 -8.79
CA ILE A 295 -9.05 -32.74 -7.74
C ILE A 295 -9.31 -34.10 -8.39
N ALA A 296 -10.27 -34.16 -9.32
CA ALA A 296 -10.59 -35.39 -10.05
C ALA A 296 -9.38 -35.91 -10.83
N ALA A 297 -8.68 -35.05 -11.57
CA ALA A 297 -7.46 -35.42 -12.29
C ALA A 297 -6.35 -35.92 -11.34
N SER A 298 -6.18 -35.28 -10.18
CA SER A 298 -5.18 -35.69 -9.19
C SER A 298 -5.49 -37.08 -8.60
N ILE A 299 -6.78 -37.37 -8.32
CA ILE A 299 -7.22 -38.69 -7.85
C ILE A 299 -6.99 -39.76 -8.92
N VAL A 300 -7.35 -39.47 -10.18
CA VAL A 300 -7.15 -40.41 -11.31
C VAL A 300 -5.66 -40.69 -11.53
N LEU A 301 -4.81 -39.66 -11.51
CA LEU A 301 -3.36 -39.83 -11.65
C LEU A 301 -2.78 -40.59 -10.46
N PHE A 302 -3.26 -40.34 -9.24
CA PHE A 302 -2.83 -41.08 -8.05
C PHE A 302 -3.20 -42.57 -8.14
N ALA A 303 -4.42 -42.88 -8.58
CA ALA A 303 -4.83 -44.27 -8.83
C ALA A 303 -3.96 -44.92 -9.92
N GLY A 304 -3.65 -44.18 -11.00
CA GLY A 304 -2.74 -44.64 -12.05
C GLY A 304 -1.33 -44.94 -11.54
N VAL A 305 -0.79 -44.09 -10.65
CA VAL A 305 0.51 -44.32 -10.00
C VAL A 305 0.49 -45.57 -9.13
N ILE A 306 -0.59 -45.82 -8.37
CA ILE A 306 -0.75 -47.04 -7.57
C ILE A 306 -0.77 -48.27 -8.48
N LEU A 307 -1.56 -48.26 -9.57
CA LEU A 307 -1.62 -49.37 -10.52
C LEU A 307 -0.24 -49.65 -11.14
N ARG A 308 0.48 -48.59 -11.53
CA ARG A 308 1.85 -48.72 -12.05
C ARG A 308 2.82 -49.27 -11.00
N ASP A 309 2.72 -48.85 -9.75
CA ASP A 309 3.56 -49.37 -8.67
C ASP A 309 3.29 -50.86 -8.40
N LEU A 310 2.03 -51.28 -8.48
CA LEU A 310 1.65 -52.69 -8.37
C LEU A 310 2.21 -53.52 -9.53
N GLU A 311 2.12 -53.04 -10.78
CA GLU A 311 2.75 -53.69 -11.94
C GLU A 311 4.28 -53.78 -11.79
N MET A 312 4.92 -52.69 -11.34
CA MET A 312 6.37 -52.65 -11.14
C MET A 312 6.83 -53.53 -9.98
N SER A 313 5.98 -53.77 -8.98
CA SER A 313 6.31 -54.62 -7.83
C SER A 313 6.65 -56.06 -8.20
N ALA A 314 6.14 -56.53 -9.35
CA ALA A 314 6.44 -57.86 -9.89
C ALA A 314 7.72 -57.90 -10.75
N LEU A 315 8.23 -56.75 -11.21
CA LEU A 315 9.21 -56.68 -12.31
C LEU A 315 10.48 -55.89 -11.99
N PHE A 316 10.49 -55.02 -10.97
CA PHE A 316 11.60 -54.08 -10.73
C PHE A 316 12.01 -53.96 -9.24
N PRO A 317 13.27 -53.55 -8.96
CA PRO A 317 13.77 -53.35 -7.60
C PRO A 317 13.03 -52.27 -6.81
N SER A 318 13.07 -52.37 -5.47
CA SER A 318 12.46 -51.39 -4.54
C SER A 318 12.92 -49.94 -4.73
N SER A 319 14.15 -49.73 -5.21
CA SER A 319 14.69 -48.40 -5.51
C SER A 319 13.97 -47.68 -6.66
N ALA A 320 13.51 -48.41 -7.68
CA ALA A 320 12.76 -47.84 -8.81
C ALA A 320 11.35 -47.42 -8.38
N ARG A 321 10.72 -48.19 -7.50
CA ARG A 321 9.41 -47.90 -6.90
C ARG A 321 9.45 -46.65 -6.01
N PHE A 322 10.46 -46.57 -5.15
CA PHE A 322 10.71 -45.36 -4.35
C PHE A 322 10.92 -44.14 -5.23
N GLY A 323 11.62 -44.31 -6.36
CA GLY A 323 11.81 -43.27 -7.37
C GLY A 323 10.53 -42.71 -7.98
N LEU A 324 9.59 -43.60 -8.35
CA LEU A 324 8.27 -43.21 -8.86
C LEU A 324 7.46 -42.47 -7.79
N ALA A 325 7.39 -43.01 -6.57
CA ALA A 325 6.69 -42.39 -5.45
C ALA A 325 7.23 -40.99 -5.14
N LEU A 326 8.56 -40.83 -5.06
CA LEU A 326 9.23 -39.56 -4.82
C LEU A 326 8.96 -38.52 -5.94
N ALA A 327 8.88 -38.96 -7.19
CA ALA A 327 8.65 -38.07 -8.34
C ALA A 327 7.19 -37.60 -8.48
N THR A 328 6.23 -38.33 -7.90
CA THR A 328 4.79 -38.18 -8.21
C THR A 328 3.97 -37.72 -7.01
N ILE A 329 4.13 -38.35 -5.84
CA ILE A 329 3.29 -38.13 -4.67
C ILE A 329 3.33 -36.67 -4.19
N PRO A 330 4.50 -36.00 -4.07
CA PRO A 330 4.53 -34.60 -3.63
C PRO A 330 3.73 -33.67 -4.54
N LEU A 331 3.83 -33.86 -5.86
CA LEU A 331 3.10 -33.05 -6.85
C LEU A 331 1.60 -33.33 -6.81
N LEU A 332 1.19 -34.60 -6.70
CA LEU A 332 -0.23 -34.96 -6.59
C LEU A 332 -0.87 -34.41 -5.32
N LEU A 333 -0.17 -34.43 -4.18
CA LEU A 333 -0.64 -33.82 -2.93
C LEU A 333 -0.74 -32.29 -3.04
N LEU A 334 0.22 -31.64 -3.71
CA LEU A 334 0.17 -30.20 -3.99
C LEU A 334 -1.01 -29.85 -4.90
N TRP A 335 -1.27 -30.63 -5.94
CA TRP A 335 -2.37 -30.40 -6.86
C TRP A 335 -3.73 -30.64 -6.21
N PHE A 336 -3.84 -31.67 -5.38
CA PHE A 336 -5.04 -31.95 -4.58
C PHE A 336 -5.35 -30.80 -3.61
N SER A 337 -4.33 -30.22 -2.97
CA SER A 337 -4.48 -29.09 -2.05
C SER A 337 -4.59 -27.71 -2.73
N SER A 338 -4.41 -27.64 -4.05
CA SER A 338 -4.40 -26.37 -4.80
C SER A 338 -5.65 -25.49 -4.62
N PRO A 339 -6.89 -25.99 -4.47
CA PRO A 339 -8.05 -25.13 -4.22
C PRO A 339 -8.02 -24.47 -2.84
N ALA A 340 -7.53 -25.17 -1.82
CA ALA A 340 -7.36 -24.60 -0.48
C ALA A 340 -6.29 -23.51 -0.48
N LEU A 341 -5.16 -23.76 -1.16
CA LEU A 341 -4.08 -22.79 -1.33
C LEU A 341 -4.54 -21.56 -2.15
N ALA A 342 -5.31 -21.75 -3.23
CA ALA A 342 -5.88 -20.65 -4.01
C ALA A 342 -6.78 -19.76 -3.15
N HIS A 343 -7.60 -20.36 -2.27
CA HIS A 343 -8.46 -19.61 -1.35
C HIS A 343 -7.64 -18.84 -0.30
N ALA A 344 -6.68 -19.50 0.35
CA ALA A 344 -5.83 -18.89 1.37
C ALA A 344 -4.99 -17.72 0.81
N LEU A 345 -4.39 -17.89 -0.37
CA LEU A 345 -3.60 -16.83 -1.02
C LEU A 345 -4.46 -15.67 -1.53
N SER A 346 -5.73 -15.92 -1.84
CA SER A 346 -6.68 -14.90 -2.30
C SER A 346 -7.42 -14.20 -1.15
N ALA A 347 -7.13 -14.55 0.10
CA ALA A 347 -7.66 -13.84 1.25
C ALA A 347 -7.11 -12.40 1.26
N PRO A 348 -7.92 -11.40 1.69
CA PRO A 348 -7.43 -10.04 1.83
C PRO A 348 -6.21 -10.03 2.76
N ALA A 349 -5.05 -9.67 2.23
CA ALA A 349 -3.92 -9.32 3.05
C ALA A 349 -4.09 -7.83 3.33
N ILE A 350 -4.54 -7.46 4.52
CA ILE A 350 -4.44 -6.07 4.95
C ILE A 350 -2.98 -5.89 5.34
N PRO A 351 -2.17 -5.11 4.58
CA PRO A 351 -0.77 -4.95 4.90
C PRO A 351 -0.65 -4.31 6.28
N GLY A 352 0.08 -4.94 7.21
CA GLY A 352 0.34 -4.38 8.53
C GLY A 352 -0.75 -4.59 9.59
N GLU A 353 -1.64 -5.58 9.44
CA GLU A 353 -2.47 -6.02 10.59
C GLU A 353 -1.59 -6.59 11.70
N VAL A 354 -1.46 -5.79 12.76
CA VAL A 354 -0.87 -6.22 14.02
C VAL A 354 -1.89 -7.06 14.76
N TYR A 355 -1.48 -8.25 15.18
CA TYR A 355 -2.24 -9.07 16.12
C TYR A 355 -1.58 -8.98 17.49
N LEU A 356 -2.25 -8.30 18.42
CA LEU A 356 -1.87 -8.31 19.83
C LEU A 356 -2.35 -9.61 20.47
N SER A 357 -1.51 -10.23 21.29
CA SER A 357 -1.95 -11.31 22.20
C SER A 357 -2.96 -10.79 23.22
N GLY A 358 -3.69 -11.68 23.89
CA GLY A 358 -4.68 -11.30 24.93
C GLY A 358 -4.13 -10.31 25.97
N PRO A 359 -2.99 -10.63 26.64
CA PRO A 359 -2.39 -9.73 27.63
C PRO A 359 -1.91 -8.39 27.05
N GLU A 360 -1.33 -8.41 25.84
CA GLU A 360 -0.91 -7.18 25.14
C GLU A 360 -2.11 -6.28 24.82
N ARG A 361 -3.22 -6.88 24.39
CA ARG A 361 -4.47 -6.17 24.11
C ARG A 361 -5.04 -5.53 25.38
N ASP A 362 -5.06 -6.26 26.50
CA ASP A 362 -5.57 -5.74 27.76
C ASP A 362 -4.72 -4.56 28.27
N ALA A 363 -3.38 -4.65 28.16
CA ALA A 363 -2.48 -3.54 28.48
C ALA A 363 -2.72 -2.32 27.57
N ALA A 364 -2.85 -2.53 26.26
CA ALA A 364 -3.15 -1.45 25.31
C ALA A 364 -4.51 -0.79 25.60
N VAL A 365 -5.55 -1.55 25.96
CA VAL A 365 -6.86 -1.00 26.36
C VAL A 365 -6.77 -0.21 27.66
N LYS A 366 -6.02 -0.69 28.67
CA LYS A 366 -5.74 0.05 29.91
C LYS A 366 -5.15 1.42 29.58
N TYR A 367 -4.07 1.47 28.80
CA TYR A 367 -3.43 2.73 28.44
C TYR A 367 -4.37 3.62 27.62
N ALA A 368 -5.10 3.08 26.64
CA ALA A 368 -6.05 3.87 25.85
C ALA A 368 -7.13 4.52 26.72
N LYS A 369 -7.67 3.78 27.69
CA LYS A 369 -8.68 4.30 28.63
C LYS A 369 -8.13 5.42 29.50
N LEU A 370 -6.89 5.29 29.99
CA LEU A 370 -6.23 6.36 30.77
C LEU A 370 -6.01 7.63 29.94
N HIS A 371 -5.58 7.51 28.67
CA HIS A 371 -5.44 8.68 27.78
C HIS A 371 -6.80 9.33 27.48
N TRP A 372 -7.87 8.55 27.33
CA TRP A 372 -9.22 9.10 27.14
C TRP A 372 -9.67 9.98 28.32
N GLN A 373 -9.25 9.66 29.55
CA GLN A 373 -9.62 10.45 30.75
C GLN A 373 -9.18 11.91 30.67
N TYR A 374 -8.14 12.24 29.88
CA TYR A 374 -7.78 13.63 29.60
C TYR A 374 -8.93 14.39 28.93
N PHE A 375 -9.45 13.85 27.82
CA PHE A 375 -10.53 14.48 27.07
C PHE A 375 -11.84 14.45 27.87
N GLU A 376 -12.09 13.38 28.62
CA GLU A 376 -13.22 13.29 29.55
C GLU A 376 -13.21 14.42 30.58
N LYS A 377 -12.03 14.75 31.12
CA LYS A 377 -11.89 15.74 32.19
C LYS A 377 -11.87 17.19 31.70
N PHE A 378 -11.17 17.46 30.60
CA PHE A 378 -10.81 18.82 30.20
C PHE A 378 -11.60 19.35 29.00
N VAL A 379 -12.37 18.50 28.30
CA VAL A 379 -13.24 18.92 27.20
C VAL A 379 -14.68 19.03 27.71
N GLY A 380 -15.17 20.25 27.81
CA GLY A 380 -16.55 20.52 28.25
C GLY A 380 -16.97 21.94 27.93
N VAL A 381 -18.05 22.40 28.57
CA VAL A 381 -18.62 23.73 28.31
C VAL A 381 -17.61 24.85 28.58
N ASP A 382 -16.83 24.74 29.66
CA ASP A 382 -15.84 25.75 30.07
C ASP A 382 -14.70 25.93 29.06
N THR A 383 -14.42 24.90 28.27
CA THR A 383 -13.41 24.91 27.21
C THR A 383 -14.02 24.99 25.82
N GLN A 384 -15.28 25.40 25.71
CA GLN A 384 -16.02 25.48 24.44
C GLN A 384 -16.04 24.14 23.69
N TRP A 385 -15.99 23.02 24.42
CA TRP A 385 -15.86 21.66 23.90
C TRP A 385 -14.60 21.42 23.04
N LEU A 386 -13.55 22.21 23.22
CA LEU A 386 -12.26 22.04 22.56
C LEU A 386 -11.19 21.68 23.58
N ALA A 387 -10.25 20.81 23.20
CA ALA A 387 -9.18 20.39 24.09
C ALA A 387 -8.21 21.56 24.38
N PRO A 388 -7.94 21.87 25.66
CA PRO A 388 -6.89 22.82 26.02
C PRO A 388 -5.53 22.28 25.60
N ASP A 389 -4.59 23.19 25.33
CA ASP A 389 -3.28 22.85 24.77
C ASP A 389 -2.51 21.87 25.66
N ASN A 390 -2.49 22.18 26.95
CA ASN A 390 -1.85 21.33 27.94
C ASN A 390 -2.47 21.49 29.32
N PHE A 391 -2.29 20.44 30.13
CA PHE A 391 -2.50 20.46 31.57
C PHE A 391 -1.16 20.21 32.25
N GLN A 392 -0.78 21.07 33.18
CA GLN A 392 0.39 20.89 34.03
C GLN A 392 -0.07 20.57 35.45
N GLU A 393 0.42 19.49 36.05
CA GLU A 393 0.06 19.08 37.41
C GLU A 393 1.04 19.62 38.47
N ASP A 394 2.30 19.84 38.09
CA ASP A 394 3.39 20.20 38.99
C ASP A 394 4.07 21.51 38.52
N PRO A 395 4.33 22.51 39.39
CA PRO A 395 4.11 22.49 40.84
C PRO A 395 2.66 22.69 41.30
N LEU A 396 1.80 23.21 40.43
CA LEU A 396 0.37 23.39 40.69
C LEU A 396 -0.45 23.00 39.45
N PRO A 397 -1.69 22.51 39.63
CA PRO A 397 -2.61 22.24 38.53
C PRO A 397 -2.95 23.51 37.73
N VAL A 398 -2.52 23.56 36.47
CA VAL A 398 -2.79 24.68 35.54
C VAL A 398 -3.23 24.13 34.19
N VAL A 399 -4.35 24.64 33.68
CA VAL A 399 -4.85 24.35 32.34
C VAL A 399 -4.49 25.52 31.43
N ALA A 400 -3.84 25.26 30.30
CA ALA A 400 -3.61 26.26 29.28
C ALA A 400 -4.89 26.47 28.46
N MET A 401 -5.62 27.55 28.72
CA MET A 401 -6.90 27.89 28.10
C MET A 401 -6.75 28.38 26.66
N ARG A 402 -6.06 27.61 25.82
CA ARG A 402 -5.93 27.83 24.39
C ARG A 402 -5.97 26.50 23.63
N THR A 403 -6.28 26.52 22.35
CA THR A 403 -6.24 25.32 21.49
C THR A 403 -5.62 25.62 20.13
N SER A 404 -5.30 24.56 19.38
CA SER A 404 -4.68 24.62 18.06
C SER A 404 -5.40 23.70 17.07
N PRO A 405 -5.23 23.91 15.74
CA PRO A 405 -5.84 23.04 14.74
C PRO A 405 -5.45 21.57 14.89
N THR A 406 -4.19 21.29 15.25
CA THR A 406 -3.70 19.93 15.51
C THR A 406 -4.38 19.30 16.74
N ASN A 407 -4.53 20.05 17.85
CA ASN A 407 -5.24 19.56 19.04
C ASN A 407 -6.70 19.21 18.71
N ILE A 408 -7.39 20.08 17.95
CA ILE A 408 -8.78 19.85 17.54
C ILE A 408 -8.91 18.59 16.67
N GLY A 409 -8.06 18.45 15.65
CA GLY A 409 -8.10 17.28 14.77
C GLY A 409 -7.88 15.97 15.54
N LEU A 410 -6.89 15.94 16.43
CA LEU A 410 -6.60 14.76 17.25
C LEU A 410 -7.70 14.48 18.29
N GLN A 411 -8.33 15.52 18.86
CA GLN A 411 -9.50 15.38 19.74
C GLN A 411 -10.68 14.72 19.02
N MET A 412 -10.95 15.10 17.77
CA MET A 412 -12.02 14.46 16.98
C MET A 412 -11.76 12.96 16.78
N LEU A 413 -10.52 12.59 16.41
CA LEU A 413 -10.16 11.18 16.25
C LEU A 413 -10.17 10.44 17.60
N ALA A 414 -9.74 11.07 18.67
CA ALA A 414 -9.81 10.54 20.03
C ALA A 414 -11.26 10.27 20.47
N THR A 415 -12.21 11.17 20.15
CA THR A 415 -13.64 11.04 20.49
C THR A 415 -14.26 9.84 19.78
N VAL A 416 -13.99 9.67 18.48
CA VAL A 416 -14.45 8.50 17.75
C VAL A 416 -13.77 7.22 18.24
N THR A 417 -12.48 7.28 18.55
CA THR A 417 -11.73 6.15 19.13
C THR A 417 -12.36 5.67 20.44
N ALA A 418 -12.78 6.59 21.31
CA ALA A 418 -13.46 6.26 22.56
C ALA A 418 -14.80 5.57 22.31
N GLY A 419 -15.55 5.99 21.29
CA GLY A 419 -16.77 5.30 20.83
C GLY A 419 -16.47 3.91 20.28
N ASP A 420 -15.46 3.77 19.42
CA ASP A 420 -15.08 2.49 18.81
C ASP A 420 -14.56 1.47 19.85
N LEU A 421 -13.87 1.94 20.89
CA LEU A 421 -13.38 1.10 21.99
C LEU A 421 -14.43 0.85 23.08
N GLY A 422 -15.61 1.49 22.98
CA GLY A 422 -16.71 1.35 23.92
C GLY A 422 -16.50 2.06 25.27
N PHE A 423 -15.65 3.09 25.31
CA PHE A 423 -15.46 3.92 26.50
C PHE A 423 -16.61 4.90 26.71
N ILE A 424 -17.21 5.37 25.60
CA ILE A 424 -18.40 6.22 25.58
C ILE A 424 -19.46 5.62 24.66
N THR A 425 -20.71 6.05 24.82
CA THR A 425 -21.79 5.62 23.94
C THR A 425 -21.70 6.29 22.57
N ARG A 426 -22.33 5.70 21.56
CA ARG A 426 -22.41 6.29 20.21
C ARG A 426 -23.08 7.67 20.22
N SER A 427 -24.18 7.83 20.96
CA SER A 427 -24.90 9.10 21.06
C SER A 427 -24.04 10.18 21.69
N GLU A 428 -23.33 9.85 22.78
CA GLU A 428 -22.38 10.78 23.41
C GLU A 428 -21.24 11.18 22.48
N MET A 429 -20.68 10.22 21.73
CA MET A 429 -19.65 10.51 20.72
C MET A 429 -20.16 11.49 19.66
N ILE A 430 -21.38 11.28 19.12
CA ILE A 430 -22.00 12.16 18.14
C ILE A 430 -22.20 13.57 18.72
N GLU A 431 -22.75 13.67 19.94
CA GLU A 431 -22.98 14.94 20.63
C GLU A 431 -21.68 15.73 20.85
N ARG A 432 -20.61 15.06 21.30
CA ARG A 432 -19.28 15.69 21.46
C ARG A 432 -18.75 16.22 20.14
N LEU A 433 -18.86 15.46 19.05
CA LEU A 433 -18.44 15.91 17.73
C LEU A 433 -19.26 17.12 17.25
N GLU A 434 -20.58 17.11 17.43
CA GLU A 434 -21.45 18.24 17.07
C GLU A 434 -21.11 19.51 17.87
N ASN A 435 -20.78 19.37 19.15
CA ASN A 435 -20.32 20.48 19.97
C ASN A 435 -19.01 21.08 19.44
N ILE A 436 -18.06 20.23 19.01
CA ILE A 436 -16.81 20.71 18.39
C ILE A 436 -17.13 21.54 17.14
N PHE A 437 -17.98 21.05 16.24
CA PHE A 437 -18.36 21.79 15.02
C PHE A 437 -19.07 23.11 15.32
N ARG A 438 -19.93 23.17 16.36
CA ARG A 438 -20.56 24.43 16.82
C ARG A 438 -19.54 25.46 17.31
N SER A 439 -18.41 25.02 17.86
CA SER A 439 -17.31 25.94 18.22
C SER A 439 -16.52 26.36 16.99
N LEU A 440 -16.21 25.44 16.07
CA LEU A 440 -15.52 25.77 14.81
C LEU A 440 -16.26 26.80 13.96
N GLU A 441 -17.60 26.75 13.94
CA GLU A 441 -18.44 27.71 13.21
C GLU A 441 -18.26 29.16 13.70
N ARG A 442 -17.95 29.34 14.99
CA ARG A 442 -17.76 30.65 15.62
C ARG A 442 -16.32 31.17 15.50
N MET A 443 -15.37 30.32 15.14
CA MET A 443 -13.95 30.67 15.09
C MET A 443 -13.60 31.43 13.80
N ARG A 444 -12.87 32.54 13.96
CA ARG A 444 -12.34 33.32 12.85
C ARG A 444 -11.34 32.48 12.04
N ARG A 445 -11.43 32.50 10.72
CA ARG A 445 -10.55 31.78 9.78
C ARG A 445 -9.90 32.73 8.79
N PHE A 446 -8.79 32.30 8.17
CA PHE A 446 -8.13 33.01 7.07
C PHE A 446 -8.02 32.09 5.86
N ARG A 447 -8.75 32.41 4.77
CA ARG A 447 -8.83 31.56 3.56
C ARG A 447 -9.15 30.09 3.86
N GLY A 448 -10.12 29.88 4.75
CA GLY A 448 -10.49 28.54 5.25
C GLY A 448 -9.56 27.96 6.32
N HIS A 449 -8.35 28.48 6.49
CA HIS A 449 -7.41 28.01 7.53
C HIS A 449 -7.78 28.53 8.92
N PHE A 450 -7.60 27.67 9.91
CA PHE A 450 -7.61 28.07 11.31
C PHE A 450 -6.24 28.64 11.70
N PHE A 451 -6.24 29.61 12.60
CA PHE A 451 -5.02 30.15 13.19
C PHE A 451 -4.41 29.16 14.18
N ASN A 452 -3.12 29.33 14.47
CA ASN A 452 -2.39 28.39 15.31
C ASN A 452 -2.91 28.34 16.75
N TRP A 453 -3.42 29.48 17.26
CA TRP A 453 -3.86 29.61 18.65
C TRP A 453 -5.17 30.37 18.78
N TYR A 454 -6.10 29.79 19.53
CA TYR A 454 -7.35 30.42 19.95
C TYR A 454 -7.48 30.33 21.46
N ASP A 455 -7.98 31.39 22.08
CA ASP A 455 -8.34 31.39 23.51
C ASP A 455 -9.64 30.60 23.73
N LEU A 456 -9.69 29.74 24.74
CA LEU A 456 -10.84 28.89 25.01
C LEU A 456 -11.95 29.58 25.82
N ASN A 457 -11.71 30.77 26.37
CA ASN A 457 -12.75 31.50 27.07
C ASN A 457 -13.80 32.06 26.10
N ASP A 458 -13.37 32.58 24.95
CA ASP A 458 -14.23 33.31 24.00
C ASP A 458 -13.97 33.00 22.51
N LEU A 459 -13.01 32.12 22.20
CA LEU A 459 -12.62 31.73 20.84
C LEU A 459 -11.96 32.86 20.01
N HIS A 460 -11.42 33.90 20.63
CA HIS A 460 -10.63 34.89 19.91
C HIS A 460 -9.26 34.34 19.48
N VAL A 461 -8.70 34.90 18.41
CA VAL A 461 -7.39 34.52 17.89
C VAL A 461 -6.30 35.14 18.76
N LEU A 462 -5.36 34.33 19.24
CA LEU A 462 -4.22 34.82 20.00
C LEU A 462 -3.14 35.37 19.06
N GLU A 463 -2.60 36.55 19.39
CA GLU A 463 -1.53 37.16 18.61
C GLU A 463 -0.17 36.50 18.91
N PRO A 464 0.71 36.31 17.90
CA PRO A 464 0.53 36.69 16.50
C PRO A 464 -0.47 35.79 15.74
N ALA A 465 -1.37 36.39 14.93
CA ALA A 465 -2.34 35.69 14.09
C ALA A 465 -1.66 34.89 12.95
N TYR A 466 -1.12 33.73 13.30
CA TYR A 466 -0.28 32.89 12.46
C TYR A 466 -1.05 31.69 11.88
N VAL A 467 -0.90 31.44 10.58
CA VAL A 467 -1.41 30.25 9.88
C VAL A 467 -0.25 29.30 9.63
N SER A 468 -0.35 28.10 10.19
CA SER A 468 0.66 27.05 10.09
C SER A 468 0.29 26.07 8.97
N THR A 469 1.23 25.79 8.05
CA THR A 469 0.99 24.82 6.97
C THR A 469 0.78 23.42 7.54
N VAL A 470 1.61 23.01 8.50
CA VAL A 470 1.51 21.68 9.10
C VAL A 470 0.23 21.50 9.89
N ASP A 471 -0.17 22.47 10.73
CA ASP A 471 -1.37 22.33 11.55
C ASP A 471 -2.64 22.32 10.68
N SER A 472 -2.64 23.13 9.62
CA SER A 472 -3.70 23.10 8.61
C SER A 472 -3.78 21.74 7.91
N GLY A 473 -2.64 21.19 7.49
CA GLY A 473 -2.56 19.88 6.84
C GLY A 473 -3.00 18.73 7.75
N ASN A 474 -2.56 18.75 9.01
CA ASN A 474 -2.99 17.78 10.02
C ASN A 474 -4.49 17.84 10.24
N LEU A 475 -5.06 19.03 10.46
CA LEU A 475 -6.50 19.19 10.62
C LEU A 475 -7.26 18.71 9.36
N ALA A 476 -6.82 19.09 8.16
CA ALA A 476 -7.43 18.65 6.92
C ALA A 476 -7.42 17.12 6.77
N GLY A 477 -6.27 16.48 7.03
CA GLY A 477 -6.14 15.03 7.01
C GLY A 477 -7.03 14.33 8.04
N HIS A 478 -7.09 14.86 9.27
CA HIS A 478 -7.96 14.33 10.34
C HIS A 478 -9.44 14.51 10.01
N LEU A 479 -9.86 15.62 9.38
CA LEU A 479 -11.24 15.83 8.94
C LEU A 479 -11.64 14.85 7.83
N ILE A 480 -10.75 14.53 6.89
CA ILE A 480 -11.00 13.49 5.87
C ILE A 480 -11.15 12.11 6.54
N ALA A 481 -10.30 11.79 7.52
CA ALA A 481 -10.40 10.54 8.27
C ALA A 481 -11.70 10.48 9.09
N LEU A 482 -12.11 11.58 9.73
CA LEU A 482 -13.36 11.71 10.48
C LEU A 482 -14.58 11.51 9.58
N LYS A 483 -14.60 12.16 8.41
CA LYS A 483 -15.65 11.98 7.39
C LYS A 483 -15.86 10.49 7.11
N GLN A 484 -14.78 9.77 6.81
CA GLN A 484 -14.88 8.35 6.49
C GLN A 484 -15.30 7.50 7.69
N ALA A 485 -14.87 7.85 8.90
CA ALA A 485 -15.35 7.21 10.13
C ALA A 485 -16.87 7.36 10.31
N CYS A 486 -17.40 8.57 10.14
CA CYS A 486 -18.83 8.84 10.24
C CYS A 486 -19.64 8.10 9.17
N LEU A 487 -19.15 8.04 7.93
CA LEU A 487 -19.78 7.27 6.84
C LEU A 487 -19.73 5.75 7.07
N GLU A 488 -18.68 5.24 7.70
CA GLU A 488 -18.59 3.83 8.09
C GLU A 488 -19.62 3.52 9.18
N LEU A 489 -19.66 4.35 10.24
CA LEU A 489 -20.56 4.17 11.38
C LEU A 489 -22.05 4.29 11.02
N SER A 490 -22.37 5.09 10.00
CA SER A 490 -23.73 5.27 9.49
C SER A 490 -24.24 4.09 8.66
N ARG A 491 -23.35 3.21 8.18
CA ARG A 491 -23.69 2.00 7.41
C ARG A 491 -23.86 0.75 8.28
N VAL A 492 -23.65 0.86 9.59
CA VAL A 492 -23.82 -0.27 10.51
C VAL A 492 -25.31 -0.65 10.58
N PRO A 493 -25.71 -1.92 10.31
CA PRO A 493 -27.12 -2.32 10.17
C PRO A 493 -28.03 -2.06 11.39
N ALA A 494 -27.44 -1.80 12.57
CA ALA A 494 -28.15 -1.54 13.83
C ALA A 494 -28.15 -0.05 14.24
N ALA A 495 -27.72 0.87 13.38
CA ALA A 495 -27.70 2.29 13.69
C ALA A 495 -29.12 2.88 13.71
N ALA A 496 -29.43 3.70 14.73
CA ALA A 496 -30.69 4.42 14.78
C ALA A 496 -30.78 5.43 13.60
N PRO A 497 -31.96 5.61 12.96
CA PRO A 497 -32.09 6.54 11.82
C PRO A 497 -31.66 7.98 12.11
N ASP A 498 -31.85 8.45 13.35
CA ASP A 498 -31.40 9.78 13.79
C ASP A 498 -29.87 9.87 13.83
N ASP A 499 -29.19 8.89 14.46
CA ASP A 499 -27.73 8.80 14.48
C ASP A 499 -27.13 8.77 13.06
N VAL A 500 -27.77 8.04 12.13
CA VAL A 500 -27.34 7.98 10.72
C VAL A 500 -27.34 9.37 10.09
N THR A 501 -28.42 10.13 10.29
CA THR A 501 -28.58 11.48 9.75
C THR A 501 -27.53 12.43 10.33
N ARG A 502 -27.33 12.38 11.65
CA ARG A 502 -26.35 13.22 12.36
C ARG A 502 -24.92 12.91 11.96
N LEU A 503 -24.56 11.63 11.81
CA LEU A 503 -23.26 11.20 11.32
C LEU A 503 -22.99 11.66 9.88
N ILE A 504 -23.98 11.58 8.99
CA ILE A 504 -23.86 12.10 7.62
C ILE A 504 -23.60 13.62 7.64
N ALA A 505 -24.35 14.37 8.45
CA ALA A 505 -24.15 15.82 8.59
C ALA A 505 -22.76 16.19 9.15
N ILE A 506 -22.21 15.38 10.07
CA ILE A 506 -20.82 15.54 10.54
C ILE A 506 -19.84 15.25 9.41
N ALA A 507 -20.06 14.20 8.63
CA ALA A 507 -19.20 13.83 7.51
C ALA A 507 -19.15 14.92 6.43
N GLU A 508 -20.30 15.49 6.08
CA GLU A 508 -20.41 16.60 5.11
C GLU A 508 -19.70 17.85 5.60
N ARG A 509 -19.90 18.25 6.86
CA ARG A 509 -19.17 19.37 7.47
C ARG A 509 -17.66 19.12 7.48
N SER A 510 -17.24 17.93 7.89
CA SER A 510 -15.82 17.55 7.88
C SER A 510 -15.20 17.70 6.50
N HIS A 511 -15.91 17.24 5.46
CA HIS A 511 -15.48 17.41 4.08
C HIS A 511 -15.38 18.88 3.68
N ALA A 512 -16.41 19.70 3.99
CA ALA A 512 -16.41 21.12 3.66
C ALA A 512 -15.22 21.87 4.27
N TYR A 513 -14.98 21.72 5.58
CA TYR A 513 -13.82 22.34 6.25
C TYR A 513 -12.48 21.89 5.66
N ALA A 514 -12.33 20.60 5.34
CA ALA A 514 -11.11 20.10 4.70
C ALA A 514 -10.88 20.73 3.31
N MET A 515 -11.94 20.91 2.53
CA MET A 515 -11.86 21.48 1.19
C MET A 515 -11.68 23.01 1.19
N GLU A 516 -12.27 23.73 2.14
CA GLU A 516 -12.18 25.19 2.26
C GLU A 516 -10.74 25.72 2.51
N MET A 517 -9.86 24.93 3.15
CA MET A 517 -8.47 25.31 3.43
C MET A 517 -7.64 25.45 2.14
N ASP A 518 -7.39 26.68 1.69
CA ASP A 518 -6.67 26.97 0.45
C ASP A 518 -5.14 26.79 0.56
N PHE A 519 -4.60 25.61 0.27
CA PHE A 519 -3.15 25.38 0.39
C PHE A 519 -2.31 26.13 -0.66
N ARG A 520 -2.91 26.59 -1.77
CA ARG A 520 -2.20 27.24 -2.89
C ARG A 520 -1.39 28.45 -2.45
N PHE A 521 -1.89 29.27 -1.53
CA PHE A 521 -1.17 30.49 -1.14
C PHE A 521 0.04 30.22 -0.24
N LEU A 522 0.10 29.07 0.45
CA LEU A 522 1.23 28.66 1.27
C LEU A 522 2.34 27.97 0.44
N TYR A 523 2.03 27.65 -0.82
CA TYR A 523 2.92 26.98 -1.75
C TYR A 523 3.75 27.97 -2.57
N ASP A 524 5.07 27.79 -2.58
CA ASP A 524 5.97 28.54 -3.44
C ASP A 524 6.16 27.80 -4.78
N GLU A 525 5.55 28.31 -5.84
CA GLU A 525 5.60 27.71 -7.19
C GLU A 525 7.01 27.59 -7.77
N ARG A 526 7.94 28.49 -7.38
CA ARG A 526 9.32 28.48 -7.89
C ARG A 526 10.13 27.39 -7.21
N ARG A 527 10.00 27.28 -5.88
CA ARG A 527 10.71 26.27 -5.09
C ARG A 527 10.05 24.90 -5.18
N LYS A 528 8.75 24.86 -5.51
CA LYS A 528 7.84 23.72 -5.46
C LYS A 528 7.68 23.15 -4.03
N LEU A 529 7.70 24.02 -3.02
CA LEU A 529 7.69 23.65 -1.60
C LEU A 529 6.74 24.56 -0.82
N PHE A 530 6.26 24.09 0.33
CA PHE A 530 5.46 24.88 1.25
C PHE A 530 6.33 25.75 2.17
N SER A 531 5.90 27.00 2.39
CA SER A 531 6.36 27.82 3.52
C SER A 531 5.97 27.14 4.84
N ILE A 532 6.73 27.35 5.92
CA ILE A 532 6.36 26.85 7.26
C ILE A 532 5.01 27.45 7.70
N GLY A 533 4.83 28.74 7.46
CA GLY A 533 3.53 29.38 7.64
C GLY A 533 3.51 30.82 7.15
N TYR A 534 2.48 31.52 7.62
CA TYR A 534 2.11 32.86 7.18
C TYR A 534 1.56 33.67 8.35
N LEU A 535 2.07 34.89 8.51
CA LEU A 535 1.64 35.83 9.53
C LEU A 535 0.63 36.82 8.95
N ALA A 536 -0.65 36.67 9.33
CA ALA A 536 -1.74 37.43 8.72
C ALA A 536 -1.73 38.93 9.09
N SER A 537 -1.20 39.28 10.26
CA SER A 537 -1.13 40.67 10.71
C SER A 537 -0.15 41.52 9.90
N SER A 538 0.92 40.92 9.36
CA SER A 538 1.93 41.60 8.55
C SER A 538 1.92 41.21 7.07
N ASN A 539 1.07 40.26 6.67
CA ASN A 539 1.03 39.69 5.32
C ASN A 539 2.41 39.15 4.88
N THR A 540 3.10 38.44 5.79
CA THR A 540 4.43 37.89 5.55
C THR A 540 4.44 36.38 5.62
N PHE A 541 5.23 35.76 4.74
CA PHE A 541 5.54 34.34 4.78
C PHE A 541 6.84 34.12 5.53
N ASP A 542 6.98 32.97 6.17
CA ASP A 542 8.28 32.53 6.64
C ASP A 542 9.25 32.34 5.46
N ASN A 543 10.53 32.59 5.71
CA ASN A 543 11.59 32.32 4.73
C ASN A 543 12.12 30.87 4.81
N SER A 544 11.49 30.04 5.64
CA SER A 544 11.79 28.62 5.81
C SER A 544 10.73 27.77 5.09
N PHE A 545 11.12 26.58 4.64
CA PHE A 545 10.26 25.71 3.84
C PHE A 545 10.28 24.28 4.37
N TYR A 546 9.18 23.56 4.20
CA TYR A 546 9.13 22.11 4.41
C TYR A 546 9.72 21.40 3.19
N ASP A 547 10.98 20.98 3.31
CA ASP A 547 11.78 20.44 2.21
C ASP A 547 12.17 18.96 2.40
N LEU A 548 11.74 18.29 3.47
CA LEU A 548 12.06 16.88 3.75
C LEU A 548 10.84 15.98 3.67
N LEU A 549 11.01 14.77 3.11
CA LEU A 549 9.95 13.75 3.10
C LEU A 549 9.74 13.10 4.48
N ALA A 550 10.80 13.06 5.30
CA ALA A 550 10.74 12.69 6.71
C ALA A 550 10.37 13.91 7.56
N SER A 551 9.09 14.29 7.49
CA SER A 551 8.50 15.36 8.28
C SER A 551 7.02 15.06 8.53
N GLU A 552 6.53 15.54 9.65
CA GLU A 552 5.13 15.63 10.02
C GLU A 552 4.30 16.37 8.95
N ALA A 553 4.89 17.35 8.25
CA ALA A 553 4.25 18.12 7.18
C ALA A 553 3.99 17.31 5.90
N ARG A 554 4.47 16.06 5.84
CA ARG A 554 4.16 15.15 4.73
C ARG A 554 2.65 14.92 4.57
N LEU A 555 1.89 14.91 5.67
CA LEU A 555 0.43 14.81 5.58
C LEU A 555 -0.19 16.03 4.87
N ALA A 556 0.29 17.24 5.20
CA ALA A 556 -0.13 18.47 4.52
C ALA A 556 0.17 18.41 3.01
N SER A 557 1.38 17.96 2.68
CA SER A 557 1.84 17.78 1.30
C SER A 557 0.94 16.80 0.53
N PHE A 558 0.65 15.64 1.14
CA PHE A 558 -0.21 14.62 0.57
C PHE A 558 -1.65 15.12 0.35
N VAL A 559 -2.23 15.77 1.36
CA VAL A 559 -3.60 16.29 1.30
C VAL A 559 -3.72 17.40 0.26
N ALA A 560 -2.75 18.32 0.17
CA ALA A 560 -2.78 19.38 -0.83
C ALA A 560 -2.72 18.84 -2.27
N ILE A 561 -1.93 17.79 -2.52
CA ILE A 561 -1.92 17.09 -3.81
C ILE A 561 -3.26 16.40 -4.07
N ALA A 562 -3.80 15.72 -3.06
CA ALA A 562 -5.08 15.02 -3.16
C ALA A 562 -6.27 15.96 -3.44
N LYS A 563 -6.16 17.21 -3.00
CA LYS A 563 -7.12 18.28 -3.28
C LYS A 563 -6.92 18.96 -4.64
N ASP A 564 -5.87 18.61 -5.37
CA ASP A 564 -5.42 19.33 -6.57
C ASP A 564 -5.08 20.81 -6.30
N ASP A 565 -4.74 21.15 -5.05
CA ASP A 565 -4.26 22.48 -4.68
C ASP A 565 -2.81 22.68 -5.16
N VAL A 566 -2.01 21.62 -5.20
CA VAL A 566 -0.59 21.67 -5.63
C VAL A 566 -0.25 20.49 -6.54
N PRO A 567 0.68 20.66 -7.50
CA PRO A 567 1.03 19.60 -8.43
C PRO A 567 1.81 18.46 -7.74
N VAL A 568 1.67 17.25 -8.29
CA VAL A 568 2.37 16.03 -7.82
C VAL A 568 3.89 16.20 -7.74
N ASP A 569 4.48 17.05 -8.60
CA ASP A 569 5.90 17.44 -8.57
C ASP A 569 6.40 17.87 -7.19
N HIS A 570 5.52 18.48 -6.37
CA HIS A 570 5.84 18.85 -5.00
C HIS A 570 6.35 17.66 -4.18
N TRP A 571 5.70 16.51 -4.28
CA TRP A 571 6.09 15.30 -3.55
C TRP A 571 7.49 14.81 -3.93
N PHE A 572 7.83 14.91 -5.21
CA PHE A 572 9.14 14.51 -5.73
C PHE A 572 10.22 15.55 -5.43
N ARG A 573 9.84 16.80 -5.11
CA ARG A 573 10.76 17.84 -4.65
C ARG A 573 11.25 17.63 -3.22
N LEU A 574 10.48 16.95 -2.37
CA LEU A 574 10.86 16.67 -0.99
C LEU A 574 12.16 15.85 -0.90
N GLY A 575 13.06 16.29 -0.04
CA GLY A 575 14.37 15.71 0.21
C GLY A 575 14.28 14.27 0.70
N ARG A 576 15.10 13.39 0.12
CA ARG A 576 15.16 11.96 0.39
C ARG A 576 16.54 11.51 0.92
N SER A 577 17.22 12.38 1.65
CA SER A 577 18.53 12.08 2.24
C SER A 577 18.46 10.87 3.16
N LEU A 578 19.29 9.86 2.89
CA LEU A 578 19.30 8.60 3.63
C LEU A 578 20.50 8.53 4.56
N THR A 579 20.27 7.94 5.75
CA THR A 579 21.30 7.45 6.64
C THR A 579 21.24 5.92 6.71
N ALA A 580 22.40 5.29 6.88
CA ALA A 580 22.49 3.88 7.22
C ALA A 580 22.78 3.79 8.71
N SER A 581 21.73 3.57 9.51
CA SER A 581 21.86 3.47 10.97
C SER A 581 21.11 2.25 11.47
N ALA A 582 21.71 1.51 12.41
CA ALA A 582 21.18 0.24 12.95
C ALA A 582 20.80 -0.82 11.87
N GLY A 583 21.55 -0.87 10.76
CA GLY A 583 21.33 -1.85 9.68
C GLY A 583 20.13 -1.56 8.77
N ALA A 584 19.45 -0.41 8.92
CA ALA A 584 18.34 0.02 8.07
C ALA A 584 18.69 1.32 7.32
N ARG A 585 18.18 1.45 6.09
CA ARG A 585 18.19 2.72 5.35
C ARG A 585 16.99 3.55 5.82
N THR A 586 17.26 4.69 6.42
CA THR A 586 16.24 5.55 7.03
C THR A 586 16.39 6.95 6.47
N LEU A 587 15.30 7.61 6.11
CA LEU A 587 15.33 9.03 5.79
C LEU A 587 15.76 9.86 7.00
N ILE A 588 16.59 10.87 6.77
CA ILE A 588 16.99 11.84 7.79
C ILE A 588 15.87 12.90 7.90
N SER A 589 15.41 13.18 9.11
CA SER A 589 14.50 14.29 9.40
C SER A 589 15.27 15.52 9.89
N TRP A 590 14.58 16.64 10.14
CA TRP A 590 15.27 17.83 10.60
C TRP A 590 15.85 17.63 12.00
N SER A 591 15.03 17.10 12.92
CA SER A 591 15.39 16.98 14.33
C SER A 591 15.63 15.55 14.83
N GLY A 592 15.42 14.52 13.99
CA GLY A 592 15.49 13.12 14.40
C GLY A 592 14.40 12.72 15.41
N SER A 593 13.33 13.51 15.48
CA SER A 593 12.21 13.34 16.41
C SER A 593 11.25 12.27 15.89
N MET A 594 10.70 11.43 16.78
CA MET A 594 9.84 10.32 16.35
C MET A 594 8.58 10.81 15.62
N PHE A 595 8.01 11.93 16.04
CA PHE A 595 6.78 12.46 15.44
C PHE A 595 6.94 12.81 13.95
N GLU A 596 8.11 13.30 13.52
CA GLU A 596 8.40 13.69 12.12
C GLU A 596 8.18 12.49 11.18
N TYR A 597 8.41 11.29 11.69
CA TYR A 597 8.23 10.05 10.94
C TYR A 597 6.81 9.50 11.05
N LEU A 598 6.30 9.41 12.29
CA LEU A 598 5.16 8.55 12.61
C LEU A 598 3.84 9.29 12.83
N MET A 599 3.84 10.61 13.06
CA MET A 599 2.59 11.38 13.17
C MET A 599 1.73 11.25 11.90
N PRO A 600 2.28 11.39 10.66
CA PRO A 600 1.47 11.18 9.46
C PRO A 600 0.90 9.76 9.35
N VAL A 601 1.59 8.76 9.93
CA VAL A 601 1.22 7.34 9.87
C VAL A 601 0.00 7.03 10.76
N LEU A 602 -0.46 7.97 11.60
CA LEU A 602 -1.73 7.82 12.30
C LEU A 602 -2.91 7.64 11.35
N VAL A 603 -2.88 8.31 10.19
CA VAL A 603 -3.93 8.23 9.17
C VAL A 603 -3.41 7.77 7.80
N MET A 604 -2.12 7.95 7.48
CA MET A 604 -1.54 7.51 6.21
C MET A 604 -1.05 6.06 6.30
N GLN A 605 -1.41 5.25 5.32
CA GLN A 605 -0.86 3.92 5.14
C GLN A 605 0.59 3.98 4.68
N SER A 606 1.38 3.00 5.15
CA SER A 606 2.73 2.75 4.66
C SER A 606 2.72 1.39 3.97
N PHE A 607 3.01 1.36 2.68
CA PHE A 607 3.05 0.10 1.93
C PHE A 607 4.37 -0.64 2.19
N PRO A 608 4.35 -1.99 2.35
CA PRO A 608 5.57 -2.76 2.52
C PRO A 608 6.58 -2.48 1.40
N GLU A 609 7.87 -2.62 1.73
CA GLU A 609 8.99 -2.42 0.81
C GLU A 609 9.16 -1.00 0.24
N THR A 610 8.28 -0.03 0.54
CA THR A 610 8.50 1.38 0.14
C THR A 610 9.54 2.06 1.02
N LEU A 611 10.10 3.16 0.50
CA LEU A 611 11.06 3.98 1.24
C LEU A 611 10.49 4.50 2.57
N LEU A 612 9.21 4.86 2.59
CA LEU A 612 8.51 5.30 3.81
C LEU A 612 8.38 4.16 4.82
N ALA A 613 8.02 2.94 4.40
CA ALA A 613 7.94 1.80 5.31
C ALA A 613 9.29 1.41 5.90
N GLN A 614 10.34 1.41 5.06
CA GLN A 614 11.71 1.17 5.51
C GLN A 614 12.16 2.25 6.51
N THR A 615 11.83 3.51 6.24
CA THR A 615 12.12 4.64 7.13
C THR A 615 11.40 4.52 8.46
N ASN A 616 10.09 4.23 8.46
CA ASN A 616 9.29 4.11 9.68
C ASN A 616 9.82 2.99 10.59
N ARG A 617 10.18 1.83 10.02
CA ARG A 617 10.81 0.74 10.79
C ARG A 617 12.23 1.08 11.24
N GLY A 618 13.00 1.71 10.37
CA GLY A 618 14.38 2.10 10.64
C GLY A 618 14.52 3.15 11.74
N SER A 619 13.63 4.14 11.78
CA SER A 619 13.60 5.18 12.82
C SER A 619 13.27 4.57 14.19
N VAL A 620 12.25 3.71 14.29
CA VAL A 620 11.90 2.99 15.52
C VAL A 620 13.04 2.11 16.00
N LYS A 621 13.65 1.31 15.12
CA LYS A 621 14.81 0.48 15.48
C LYS A 621 15.98 1.30 16.01
N ARG A 622 16.28 2.44 15.38
CA ARG A 622 17.37 3.30 15.85
C ARG A 622 17.05 3.94 17.20
N GLN A 623 15.81 4.36 17.42
CA GLN A 623 15.32 4.86 18.71
C GLN A 623 15.46 3.82 19.83
N ILE A 624 15.08 2.56 19.57
CA ILE A 624 15.26 1.43 20.50
C ILE A 624 16.75 1.26 20.85
N SER A 625 17.62 1.19 19.83
CA SER A 625 19.07 1.06 20.04
C SER A 625 19.64 2.23 20.85
N TYR A 626 19.19 3.46 20.57
CA TYR A 626 19.66 4.65 21.27
C TYR A 626 19.26 4.66 22.75
N GLY A 627 18.03 4.25 23.08
CA GLY A 627 17.61 4.06 24.47
C GLY A 627 18.46 3.00 25.18
N SER A 628 18.70 1.87 24.52
CA SER A 628 19.54 0.80 25.05
C SER A 628 20.99 1.23 25.29
N GLU A 629 21.60 1.97 24.35
CA GLU A 629 22.96 2.53 24.49
C GLU A 629 23.09 3.49 25.68
N ARG A 630 21.99 4.17 26.04
CA ARG A 630 21.94 5.12 27.15
C ARG A 630 21.39 4.51 28.45
N GLY A 631 20.97 3.25 28.43
CA GLY A 631 20.40 2.55 29.57
C GLY A 631 19.12 3.19 30.11
N VAL A 632 18.27 3.72 29.23
CA VAL A 632 16.95 4.33 29.54
C VAL A 632 15.88 3.78 28.60
N PRO A 633 14.57 3.90 28.91
CA PRO A 633 13.51 3.65 27.93
C PRO A 633 13.72 4.49 26.66
N TRP A 634 13.24 4.00 25.52
CA TRP A 634 13.35 4.73 24.25
C TRP A 634 12.08 5.57 23.96
N GLY A 635 12.15 6.39 22.91
CA GLY A 635 11.07 7.29 22.52
C GLY A 635 11.44 8.75 22.70
N VAL A 636 12.48 9.22 21.99
CA VAL A 636 12.89 10.63 22.01
C VAL A 636 12.08 11.39 20.96
N SER A 637 11.40 12.45 21.39
CA SER A 637 10.61 13.32 20.53
C SER A 637 10.45 14.70 21.18
N GLU A 638 9.97 15.70 20.45
CA GLU A 638 9.58 17.00 20.96
C GLU A 638 8.68 16.88 22.19
N SER A 639 8.96 17.68 23.22
CA SER A 639 8.27 17.58 24.49
C SER A 639 8.60 18.74 25.41
N ALA A 640 7.81 18.86 26.47
CA ALA A 640 8.21 19.57 27.66
C ALA A 640 9.41 18.88 28.32
N TYR A 641 10.24 19.66 29.00
CA TYR A 641 11.43 19.15 29.69
C TYR A 641 11.60 19.86 31.04
N ASN A 642 12.55 19.40 31.88
CA ASN A 642 12.68 19.89 33.25
C ASN A 642 13.40 21.25 33.33
N VAL A 643 12.89 22.23 32.61
CA VAL A 643 13.19 23.66 32.74
C VAL A 643 11.86 24.38 32.79
N ARG A 644 11.76 25.34 33.71
CA ARG A 644 10.55 26.15 33.91
C ARG A 644 10.85 27.62 33.72
N ASP A 645 9.85 28.38 33.27
CA ASP A 645 9.93 29.83 33.26
C ASP A 645 9.64 30.44 34.65
N ARG A 646 9.53 31.77 34.69
CA ARG A 646 9.21 32.51 35.93
C ARG A 646 7.82 32.17 36.49
N ALA A 647 6.88 31.77 35.64
CA ALA A 647 5.54 31.34 36.03
C ALA A 647 5.49 29.85 36.44
N GLN A 648 6.66 29.19 36.53
CA GLN A 648 6.81 27.76 36.80
C GLN A 648 6.20 26.87 35.71
N THR A 649 5.99 27.37 34.50
CA THR A 649 5.50 26.57 33.37
C THR A 649 6.66 25.83 32.72
N TYR A 650 6.50 24.51 32.51
CA TYR A 650 7.49 23.71 31.81
C TYR A 650 7.71 24.24 30.39
N GLN A 651 8.98 24.34 29.99
CA GLN A 651 9.35 24.79 28.66
C GLN A 651 9.32 23.62 27.68
N TYR A 652 9.06 23.93 26.41
CA TYR A 652 8.87 22.95 25.34
C TYR A 652 9.91 23.15 24.23
N ARG A 653 10.43 22.05 23.67
CA ARG A 653 11.33 22.10 22.51
C ARG A 653 11.43 20.76 21.78
N GLY A 654 11.99 20.79 20.57
CA GLY A 654 12.31 19.59 19.80
C GLY A 654 13.51 18.81 20.35
N PHE A 655 13.33 17.50 20.56
CA PHE A 655 14.38 16.52 20.85
C PHE A 655 14.37 15.43 19.78
N GLY A 656 15.49 14.77 19.58
CA GLY A 656 15.55 13.63 18.67
C GLY A 656 16.87 12.89 18.73
N VAL A 657 16.93 11.77 18.01
CA VAL A 657 18.13 10.93 17.96
C VAL A 657 19.11 11.54 16.96
N PRO A 658 20.36 11.85 17.36
CA PRO A 658 21.33 12.55 16.51
C PRO A 658 21.59 11.89 15.16
N ASP A 659 21.62 10.56 15.11
CA ASP A 659 21.91 9.80 13.88
C ASP A 659 20.80 9.88 12.83
N LEU A 660 19.61 10.35 13.23
CA LEU A 660 18.44 10.50 12.39
C LEU A 660 18.19 11.96 11.98
N ALA A 661 19.05 12.89 12.40
CA ALA A 661 18.79 14.32 12.31
C ALA A 661 19.83 15.09 11.45
N LEU A 662 19.38 16.15 10.78
CA LEU A 662 20.28 17.18 10.24
C LEU A 662 20.76 18.14 11.33
N LYS A 663 19.92 18.44 12.32
CA LYS A 663 20.21 19.36 13.41
C LYS A 663 21.34 18.82 14.30
N ARG A 664 22.37 19.66 14.51
CA ARG A 664 23.51 19.32 15.38
C ARG A 664 23.21 19.59 16.85
N GLY A 665 23.93 18.90 17.73
CA GLY A 665 23.92 19.14 19.18
C GLY A 665 22.78 18.46 19.95
N LEU A 666 21.99 17.61 19.30
CA LEU A 666 20.89 16.86 19.92
C LEU A 666 21.34 15.88 21.00
N SER A 667 22.59 15.39 20.94
CA SER A 667 23.15 14.44 21.91
C SER A 667 23.32 15.02 23.31
N LYS A 668 23.27 16.35 23.47
CA LYS A 668 23.45 17.06 24.74
C LYS A 668 22.33 16.79 25.75
N ASP A 669 21.15 16.44 25.25
CA ASP A 669 19.96 16.27 26.09
C ASP A 669 19.34 14.89 25.83
N LEU A 670 19.02 14.20 26.91
CA LEU A 670 18.35 12.91 26.95
C LEU A 670 16.99 13.09 27.63
N VAL A 671 15.96 13.33 26.82
CA VAL A 671 14.57 13.49 27.25
C VAL A 671 13.74 12.46 26.50
N VAL A 672 13.03 11.61 27.23
CA VAL A 672 12.19 10.54 26.68
C VAL A 672 10.75 10.99 26.79
N ALA A 673 10.05 11.01 25.65
CA ALA A 673 8.65 11.40 25.54
C ALA A 673 7.78 10.16 25.30
N PRO A 674 6.99 9.69 26.28
CA PRO A 674 6.22 8.45 26.19
C PRO A 674 5.31 8.34 24.96
N TYR A 675 4.74 9.45 24.47
CA TYR A 675 3.90 9.42 23.27
C TYR A 675 4.66 8.97 22.01
N ALA A 676 5.98 9.13 21.96
CA ALA A 676 6.81 8.58 20.87
C ALA A 676 6.79 7.05 20.84
N THR A 677 6.70 6.42 22.02
CA THR A 677 6.45 4.98 22.15
C THR A 677 5.04 4.63 21.69
N ALA A 678 4.06 5.48 22.01
CA ALA A 678 2.69 5.31 21.55
C ALA A 678 2.60 5.33 20.02
N LEU A 679 3.24 6.31 19.36
CA LEU A 679 3.31 6.37 17.90
C LEU A 679 3.92 5.09 17.30
N ALA A 680 4.94 4.51 17.94
CA ALA A 680 5.56 3.27 17.47
C ALA A 680 4.65 2.04 17.56
N MET A 681 3.48 2.11 18.23
CA MET A 681 2.47 1.04 18.21
C MET A 681 1.99 0.71 16.79
N VAL A 682 2.00 1.67 15.87
CA VAL A 682 1.58 1.43 14.48
C VAL A 682 2.61 0.67 13.65
N VAL A 683 3.85 0.52 14.17
CA VAL A 683 4.98 -0.09 13.46
C VAL A 683 5.53 -1.34 14.17
N GLU A 684 5.84 -1.24 15.47
CA GLU A 684 6.45 -2.30 16.30
C GLU A 684 5.75 -2.41 17.68
N PRO A 685 4.48 -2.85 17.72
CA PRO A 685 3.62 -2.77 18.90
C PRO A 685 4.08 -3.62 20.09
N THR A 686 4.60 -4.83 19.86
CA THR A 686 5.11 -5.67 20.97
C THR A 686 6.29 -4.99 21.67
N GLN A 687 7.20 -4.35 20.91
CA GLN A 687 8.32 -3.62 21.50
C GLN A 687 7.86 -2.33 22.18
N ALA A 688 6.86 -1.64 21.61
CA ALA A 688 6.25 -0.47 22.22
C ALA A 688 5.55 -0.79 23.55
N LEU A 689 4.80 -1.90 23.63
CA LEU A 689 4.15 -2.34 24.89
C LEU A 689 5.16 -2.71 25.97
N ARG A 690 6.26 -3.37 25.60
CA ARG A 690 7.37 -3.62 26.54
C ARG A 690 7.98 -2.31 27.05
N ASN A 691 8.16 -1.32 26.17
CA ASN A 691 8.69 -0.03 26.56
C ASN A 691 7.70 0.78 27.40
N PHE A 692 6.38 0.66 27.15
CA PHE A 692 5.37 1.25 28.02
C PHE A 692 5.41 0.69 29.45
N ALA A 693 5.61 -0.61 29.62
CA ALA A 693 5.80 -1.20 30.94
C ALA A 693 7.03 -0.60 31.65
N LEU A 694 8.16 -0.44 30.94
CA LEU A 694 9.34 0.23 31.48
C LEU A 694 9.08 1.70 31.83
N LEU A 695 8.34 2.43 31.00
CA LEU A 695 7.95 3.83 31.26
C LEU A 695 7.01 3.95 32.46
N GLU A 696 6.11 2.97 32.65
CA GLU A 696 5.24 2.87 33.82
C GLU A 696 6.07 2.62 35.09
N GLU A 697 7.00 1.67 35.07
CA GLU A 697 7.97 1.43 36.16
C GLU A 697 8.83 2.66 36.45
N GLU A 698 9.16 3.43 35.42
CA GLU A 698 9.91 4.67 35.55
C GLU A 698 9.06 5.84 36.12
N GLY A 699 7.76 5.66 36.34
CA GLY A 699 6.86 6.65 36.94
C GLY A 699 6.23 7.64 35.96
N ALA A 700 6.36 7.41 34.64
CA ALA A 700 5.79 8.31 33.64
C ALA A 700 4.26 8.17 33.52
N LEU A 701 3.67 7.07 33.96
CA LEU A 701 2.22 6.89 33.92
C LEU A 701 1.54 7.77 34.98
N GLY A 702 0.54 8.55 34.58
CA GLY A 702 -0.27 9.40 35.45
C GLY A 702 -1.77 9.18 35.24
N PRO A 703 -2.62 10.00 35.89
CA PRO A 703 -4.08 9.87 35.85
C PRO A 703 -4.71 10.09 34.46
N TYR A 704 -3.99 10.72 33.51
CA TYR A 704 -4.51 11.03 32.18
C TYR A 704 -3.72 10.32 31.07
N GLY A 705 -3.14 9.16 31.38
CA GLY A 705 -2.19 8.47 30.50
C GLY A 705 -0.75 8.80 30.87
N PHE A 706 0.18 8.63 29.93
CA PHE A 706 1.57 8.97 30.20
C PHE A 706 1.77 10.48 30.21
N ARG A 707 2.56 10.95 31.18
CA ARG A 707 3.06 12.32 31.24
C ARG A 707 3.97 12.63 30.05
N ASP A 708 4.18 13.92 29.81
CA ASP A 708 4.80 14.41 28.59
C ASP A 708 6.22 13.89 28.38
N ALA A 709 7.02 13.84 29.45
CA ALA A 709 8.40 13.41 29.36
C ALA A 709 9.02 12.94 30.69
N ILE A 710 10.13 12.21 30.53
CA ILE A 710 11.15 11.95 31.55
C ILE A 710 12.45 12.63 31.11
N ASP A 711 12.94 13.58 31.89
CA ASP A 711 14.20 14.28 31.63
C ASP A 711 15.35 13.63 32.42
N TYR A 712 16.27 12.98 31.72
CA TYR A 712 17.48 12.36 32.30
C TYR A 712 18.68 13.32 32.32
N THR A 713 18.53 14.52 31.78
CA THR A 713 19.61 15.51 31.65
C THR A 713 19.67 16.44 32.85
N ARG A 714 18.50 16.82 33.37
CA ARG A 714 18.38 17.87 34.40
C ARG A 714 17.60 17.38 35.63
N PRO A 715 17.97 16.25 36.25
CA PRO A 715 17.31 15.82 37.47
C PRO A 715 17.64 16.76 38.63
N ALA A 716 16.81 16.71 39.68
CA ALA A 716 17.16 17.34 40.96
C ALA A 716 18.42 16.67 41.55
N ALA A 717 19.13 17.38 42.43
CA ALA A 717 20.34 16.85 43.07
C ALA A 717 20.04 15.50 43.77
N GLY A 718 20.84 14.47 43.46
CA GLY A 718 20.67 13.11 44.00
C GLY A 718 19.64 12.24 43.26
N GLN A 719 18.93 12.76 42.25
CA GLN A 719 18.04 11.99 41.38
C GLN A 719 18.71 11.66 40.04
N ARG A 720 18.30 10.53 39.44
CA ARG A 720 18.78 10.10 38.11
C ARG A 720 17.95 10.68 36.96
N LYS A 721 16.72 11.11 37.25
CA LYS A 721 15.72 11.60 36.28
C LYS A 721 14.78 12.58 36.93
N ALA A 722 14.09 13.39 36.14
CA ALA A 722 12.96 14.20 36.55
C ALA A 722 11.73 13.86 35.71
N ILE A 723 10.58 13.68 36.37
CA ILE A 723 9.30 13.47 35.69
C ILE A 723 8.71 14.84 35.35
N VAL A 724 8.38 15.06 34.09
CA VAL A 724 7.75 16.30 33.63
C VAL A 724 6.24 16.13 33.79
N GLY A 725 5.69 16.65 34.89
CA GLY A 725 4.27 16.60 35.23
C GLY A 725 3.39 17.48 34.33
N ALA A 726 3.40 17.22 33.03
CA ALA A 726 2.53 17.89 32.06
C ALA A 726 1.89 16.85 31.13
N TYR A 727 0.80 17.23 30.49
CA TYR A 727 0.09 16.45 29.48
C TYR A 727 -0.27 17.41 28.34
N MET A 728 0.28 17.17 27.15
CA MET A 728 -0.02 17.93 25.94
C MET A 728 -1.18 17.26 25.19
N ALA A 729 -2.22 18.00 24.82
CA ALA A 729 -3.42 17.42 24.20
C ALA A 729 -3.09 16.67 22.90
N HIS A 730 -2.18 17.18 22.08
CA HIS A 730 -1.74 16.49 20.87
C HIS A 730 -0.97 15.21 21.18
N HIS A 731 -0.09 15.18 22.19
CA HIS A 731 0.61 13.94 22.58
C HIS A 731 -0.37 12.87 23.09
N ILE A 732 -1.37 13.27 23.88
CA ILE A 732 -2.43 12.37 24.36
C ILE A 732 -3.31 11.87 23.21
N GLY A 733 -3.73 12.77 22.33
CA GLY A 733 -4.52 12.45 21.15
C GLY A 733 -3.79 11.49 20.20
N MET A 734 -2.53 11.78 19.86
CA MET A 734 -1.68 10.88 19.07
C MET A 734 -1.53 9.51 19.72
N SER A 735 -1.33 9.47 21.03
CA SER A 735 -1.20 8.21 21.78
C SER A 735 -2.47 7.35 21.69
N LEU A 736 -3.63 7.97 21.88
CA LEU A 736 -4.91 7.28 21.82
C LEU A 736 -5.22 6.76 20.40
N VAL A 737 -4.96 7.57 19.37
CA VAL A 737 -5.16 7.18 17.96
C VAL A 737 -4.20 6.05 17.57
N ALA A 738 -2.94 6.09 18.00
CA ALA A 738 -1.96 5.03 17.73
C ALA A 738 -2.33 3.70 18.41
N LEU A 739 -2.77 3.77 19.68
CA LEU A 739 -3.29 2.60 20.41
C LEU A 739 -4.53 2.03 19.73
N ALA A 740 -5.45 2.87 19.26
CA ALA A 740 -6.64 2.44 18.51
C ALA A 740 -6.27 1.71 17.22
N ASN A 741 -5.30 2.25 16.48
CA ASN A 741 -4.78 1.61 15.30
C ASN A 741 -4.21 0.22 15.61
N ALA A 742 -3.42 0.05 16.67
CA ALA A 742 -2.94 -1.28 17.07
C ALA A 742 -4.08 -2.22 17.55
N LEU A 743 -5.08 -1.70 18.26
CA LEU A 743 -6.21 -2.46 18.80
C LEU A 743 -7.25 -2.86 17.75
N GLN A 744 -7.39 -2.06 16.69
CA GLN A 744 -8.48 -2.15 15.70
C GLN A 744 -7.96 -2.21 14.26
N ARG A 745 -6.83 -2.90 14.05
CA ARG A 745 -6.31 -3.30 12.72
C ARG A 745 -5.95 -2.12 11.79
N GLN A 746 -5.39 -1.04 12.34
CA GLN A 746 -5.09 0.23 11.65
C GLN A 746 -6.36 0.99 11.21
N THR A 747 -7.35 1.09 12.10
CA THR A 747 -8.69 1.63 11.78
C THR A 747 -8.66 3.01 11.13
N TRP A 748 -7.83 3.93 11.61
CA TRP A 748 -7.75 5.29 11.10
C TRP A 748 -7.10 5.35 9.72
N GLN A 749 -6.09 4.52 9.50
CA GLN A 749 -5.47 4.36 8.18
C GLN A 749 -6.46 3.79 7.15
N ARG A 750 -7.25 2.78 7.52
CA ARG A 750 -8.28 2.23 6.61
C ARG A 750 -9.36 3.25 6.27
N ARG A 751 -9.82 4.02 7.26
CA ARG A 751 -10.83 5.07 7.08
C ARG A 751 -10.33 6.15 6.14
N PHE A 752 -9.16 6.74 6.41
CA PHE A 752 -8.57 7.78 5.56
C PHE A 752 -8.41 7.32 4.11
N HIS A 753 -7.86 6.12 3.89
CA HIS A 753 -7.63 5.52 2.56
C HIS A 753 -8.88 4.95 1.87
N THR A 754 -10.07 5.11 2.48
CA THR A 754 -11.34 4.82 1.80
C THR A 754 -11.85 6.03 1.03
N ASP A 755 -11.37 7.24 1.34
CA ASP A 755 -11.76 8.45 0.62
C ASP A 755 -11.26 8.44 -0.83
N PRO A 756 -12.11 8.75 -1.83
CA PRO A 756 -11.70 8.80 -3.23
C PRO A 756 -10.53 9.74 -3.53
N LEU A 757 -10.44 10.91 -2.87
CA LEU A 757 -9.36 11.88 -3.07
C LEU A 757 -8.01 11.35 -2.57
N VAL A 758 -8.06 10.65 -1.43
CA VAL A 758 -6.88 9.97 -0.87
C VAL A 758 -6.45 8.85 -1.81
N ARG A 759 -7.40 8.01 -2.25
CA ARG A 759 -7.13 6.86 -3.14
C ARG A 759 -6.51 7.25 -4.47
N SER A 760 -6.94 8.33 -5.09
CA SER A 760 -6.35 8.81 -6.34
C SER A 760 -4.89 9.26 -6.17
N THR A 761 -4.47 9.54 -4.93
CA THR A 761 -3.16 10.09 -4.60
C THR A 761 -2.22 9.04 -4.00
N GLU A 762 -2.70 7.82 -3.70
CA GLU A 762 -1.90 6.74 -3.09
C GLU A 762 -0.65 6.36 -3.89
N LEU A 763 -0.62 6.65 -5.20
CA LEU A 763 0.53 6.37 -6.07
C LEU A 763 1.82 7.11 -5.67
N VAL A 764 1.73 8.18 -4.88
CA VAL A 764 2.92 8.90 -4.41
C VAL A 764 3.57 8.26 -3.16
N LEU A 765 2.86 7.38 -2.45
CA LEU A 765 3.31 6.72 -1.21
C LEU A 765 4.24 5.52 -1.49
#